data_AF-A0A0K6G1S7-F1
#
_entry.id   AF-A0A0K6G1S7-F1
#
_cell.length_a   1.000
_cell.length_b   1.000
_cell.length_c   1.000
_cell.angle_alpha   90.00
_cell.angle_beta   90.00
_cell.angle_gamma   90.00
#
_symmetry.space_group_name_H-M   'P 1'
#
loop_
_entity.id
_entity.type
_entity.pdbx_description
1 polymer ?
#
loop_
_entity_poly.entity_id
_entity_poly.type
_entity_poly.pdbx_seq_one_letter_code
_entity_poly.pdbx_strand_id
1 'polypeptide(L)'
;MNLITPISRGLPTFKDLPLKPEYPPHAAWGVWGEKDELGTVNNITPETITAASKEIKLGLSIPLNWSMGQPKYPFYDRKGFHRENIAKTPRTVNDDIIHFNTQCSSQWDSLRHFGYQTEKVFYNGLKQESLLVDPSITTNGIHNWAKTGIVGRGVLLDFYAYAQRHNIEYSAFSQYGVTLDRLKAVQAEQGIEFRTGDILLIRFGFIAQYEALSDQRKREIAKVPHTWAGVGQSKDFLEWFWDNHFAALAGDSPAFETNPPLADFLHPVILSGFGCPLGQFRASLSNLSVRNSQPYLYHARLSSGGVFLFPLYVPWLKQHYSLTQSELSTIILAGMMGQYAFAVLWGALIDSIGPHACSLAASALFLISWSAFAYLAVNSLGSPAILAALFFTAGVGRVASYFSAIFASRSQKKSGLSTSVPLALSGLSPLVLSYVAGLEVFQTTGGVFNVPKFVFWMGIGCTVIHAIGAFGLKHVDDLANEEGERVRLMGASEDEQVIEAQREAMKAGCMVVQKVEPDGSVLVLLKDCGFWGYVAIGIVITGTAETVIANIGTIVMELPGHTETLTAAQVRLISIASTLAKLCTGPLADWICPPIDEGPTMICWCEPVRPQPEKGLNRMLFPVMCLTILASVYAYTAMYTTSADQLWVLSIGTGLAYGASWAVLPSITSVIWGARNLGRNFGILSYAPLIGTPIFTVSSVMVALLWCSVLWRRWSGRL
;
A
#
# COMPACT_ATOMS: atom_id res chain seq x y z
N MET A 1 1.29 24.74 39.52
CA MET A 1 1.64 23.48 38.85
C MET A 1 2.23 22.55 39.90
N ASN A 2 1.40 21.74 40.57
CA ASN A 2 1.90 20.67 41.42
C ASN A 2 2.08 19.45 40.54
N LEU A 3 3.35 19.12 40.28
CA LEU A 3 3.78 17.88 39.65
C LEU A 3 3.22 16.72 40.48
N ILE A 4 2.26 16.00 39.92
CA ILE A 4 1.74 14.76 40.51
C ILE A 4 2.89 13.76 40.46
N THR A 5 3.37 13.36 41.63
CA THR A 5 4.34 12.30 41.86
C THR A 5 3.96 11.04 41.09
N PRO A 6 4.91 10.34 40.44
CA PRO A 6 4.65 9.07 39.77
C PRO A 6 4.31 8.03 40.83
N ILE A 7 3.02 7.71 40.96
CA ILE A 7 2.59 6.64 41.85
C ILE A 7 2.92 5.32 41.15
N SER A 8 4.04 4.73 41.52
CA SER A 8 4.35 3.31 41.32
C SER A 8 3.63 2.42 42.36
N ARG A 9 2.35 2.66 42.65
CA ARG A 9 1.54 1.80 43.54
C ARG A 9 0.63 0.93 42.69
N GLY A 10 0.66 -0.38 42.94
CA GLY A 10 -0.25 -1.34 42.32
C GLY A 10 -1.69 -0.88 42.49
N LEU A 11 -2.36 -0.60 41.37
CA LEU A 11 -3.80 -0.40 41.35
C LEU A 11 -4.47 -1.63 41.95
N PRO A 12 -5.60 -1.48 42.68
CA PRO A 12 -6.35 -2.64 43.16
C PRO A 12 -6.72 -3.52 41.98
N THR A 13 -6.77 -4.84 42.19
CA THR A 13 -7.34 -5.75 41.20
C THR A 13 -8.86 -5.62 41.20
N PHE A 14 -9.53 -6.12 40.18
CA PHE A 14 -11.00 -6.07 40.12
C PHE A 14 -11.67 -6.76 41.32
N LYS A 15 -10.99 -7.76 41.92
CA LYS A 15 -11.46 -8.49 43.10
C LYS A 15 -11.45 -7.65 44.37
N ASP A 16 -10.63 -6.60 44.42
CA ASP A 16 -10.53 -5.68 45.54
C ASP A 16 -11.59 -4.57 45.48
N LEU A 17 -12.40 -4.52 44.39
CA LEU A 17 -13.46 -3.53 44.21
C LEU A 17 -14.83 -4.05 44.67
N PRO A 18 -15.65 -3.22 45.35
CA PRO A 18 -15.37 -1.83 45.71
C PRO A 18 -14.45 -1.68 46.93
N LEU A 19 -13.71 -0.57 47.00
CA LEU A 19 -12.79 -0.27 48.11
C LEU A 19 -13.50 -0.04 49.46
N LYS A 20 -14.77 0.35 49.43
CA LYS A 20 -15.61 0.50 50.62
C LYS A 20 -16.94 -0.22 50.42
N PRO A 21 -17.48 -0.91 51.43
CA PRO A 21 -18.73 -1.66 51.31
C PRO A 21 -19.95 -0.83 50.92
N GLU A 22 -19.94 0.47 51.24
CA GLU A 22 -21.03 1.40 50.90
C GLU A 22 -21.02 1.89 49.45
N TYR A 23 -19.96 1.63 48.69
CA TYR A 23 -19.89 2.02 47.29
C TYR A 23 -20.66 1.04 46.39
N PRO A 24 -21.15 1.50 45.23
CA PRO A 24 -21.85 0.63 44.30
C PRO A 24 -21.01 -0.59 43.88
N PRO A 25 -21.65 -1.70 43.45
CA PRO A 25 -20.94 -2.91 43.04
C PRO A 25 -19.85 -2.61 41.99
N HIS A 26 -18.66 -3.14 42.24
CA HIS A 26 -17.47 -3.00 41.38
C HIS A 26 -16.95 -1.57 41.17
N ALA A 27 -17.40 -0.59 41.97
CA ALA A 27 -16.95 0.79 41.84
C ALA A 27 -15.48 0.97 42.26
N ALA A 28 -14.71 1.66 41.44
CA ALA A 28 -13.30 2.02 41.69
C ALA A 28 -13.16 3.37 42.41
N TRP A 29 -14.17 3.77 43.18
CA TRP A 29 -14.23 5.08 43.80
C TRP A 29 -13.15 5.22 44.87
N GLY A 30 -12.51 6.39 44.91
CA GLY A 30 -11.40 6.68 45.81
C GLY A 30 -10.02 6.19 45.36
N VAL A 31 -9.89 5.40 44.29
CA VAL A 31 -8.59 4.90 43.78
C VAL A 31 -7.62 6.04 43.46
N TRP A 32 -8.11 7.08 42.78
CA TRP A 32 -7.33 8.28 42.44
C TRP A 32 -7.64 9.47 43.38
N GLY A 33 -8.32 9.20 44.50
CA GLY A 33 -8.76 10.18 45.49
C GLY A 33 -10.27 10.44 45.48
N GLU A 34 -10.81 10.83 46.63
CA GLU A 34 -12.26 11.02 46.88
C GLU A 34 -12.90 12.15 46.05
N LYS A 35 -12.08 13.07 45.52
CA LYS A 35 -12.53 14.20 44.69
C LYS A 35 -12.07 14.09 43.24
N ASP A 36 -11.64 12.90 42.84
CA ASP A 36 -11.24 12.66 41.46
C ASP A 36 -12.44 12.82 40.51
N GLU A 37 -12.18 13.38 39.34
CA GLU A 37 -13.16 13.57 38.26
C GLU A 37 -12.60 13.10 36.90
N LEU A 38 -11.42 12.47 36.89
CA LEU A 38 -10.77 11.97 35.68
C LEU A 38 -10.97 10.46 35.49
N GLY A 39 -11.05 9.71 36.59
CA GLY A 39 -11.18 8.25 36.61
C GLY A 39 -10.00 7.54 35.95
N THR A 40 -10.25 6.54 35.10
CA THR A 40 -9.18 5.75 34.46
C THR A 40 -8.27 6.58 33.55
N VAL A 41 -8.66 7.80 33.16
CA VAL A 41 -7.78 8.72 32.41
C VAL A 41 -6.52 9.06 33.21
N ASN A 42 -6.53 8.94 34.54
CA ASN A 42 -5.34 9.06 35.38
C ASN A 42 -4.25 8.01 35.06
N ASN A 43 -4.57 6.93 34.35
CA ASN A 43 -3.60 5.94 33.86
C ASN A 43 -2.78 6.47 32.67
N ILE A 44 -3.19 7.59 32.04
CA ILE A 44 -2.41 8.30 31.04
C ILE A 44 -1.49 9.28 31.76
N THR A 45 -0.19 8.97 31.75
CA THR A 45 0.86 9.73 32.40
C THR A 45 1.80 10.34 31.35
N PRO A 46 2.62 11.36 31.69
CA PRO A 46 3.64 11.87 30.78
C PRO A 46 4.55 10.77 30.21
N GLU A 47 4.83 9.74 31.01
CA GLU A 47 5.65 8.58 30.62
C GLU A 47 4.92 7.72 29.58
N THR A 48 3.63 7.41 29.78
CA THR A 48 2.87 6.60 28.80
C THR A 48 2.62 7.37 27.50
N ILE A 49 2.42 8.70 27.56
CA ILE A 49 2.34 9.56 26.37
C ILE A 49 3.67 9.54 25.59
N THR A 50 4.79 9.72 26.29
CA THR A 50 6.12 9.69 25.67
C THR A 50 6.40 8.32 25.05
N ALA A 51 6.03 7.23 25.73
CA ALA A 51 6.12 5.89 25.16
C ALA A 51 5.22 5.73 23.92
N ALA A 52 3.99 6.22 23.95
CA ALA A 52 3.05 6.18 22.82
C ALA A 52 3.58 6.93 21.59
N SER A 53 4.28 8.06 21.78
CA SER A 53 4.89 8.81 20.68
C SER A 53 5.88 7.97 19.85
N LYS A 54 6.50 6.95 20.47
CA LYS A 54 7.42 6.04 19.78
C LYS A 54 6.71 5.16 18.76
N GLU A 55 5.39 4.98 18.87
CA GLU A 55 4.58 4.24 17.90
C GLU A 55 4.39 5.02 16.58
N ILE A 56 4.67 6.34 16.57
CA ILE A 56 4.59 7.17 15.38
C ILE A 56 5.80 6.91 14.47
N LYS A 57 5.67 5.94 13.57
CA LYS A 57 6.72 5.59 12.58
C LYS A 57 6.48 6.14 11.19
N LEU A 58 5.22 6.22 10.78
CA LEU A 58 4.82 6.51 9.40
C LEU A 58 4.33 7.96 9.21
N GLY A 59 4.11 8.71 10.29
CA GLY A 59 3.55 10.07 10.22
C GLY A 59 2.11 10.13 9.68
N LEU A 60 1.38 9.01 9.75
CA LEU A 60 -0.01 8.93 9.29
C LEU A 60 -0.95 9.36 10.41
N SER A 61 -1.89 10.25 10.06
CA SER A 61 -3.01 10.63 10.93
C SER A 61 -4.30 10.09 10.32
N ILE A 62 -5.10 9.39 11.13
CA ILE A 62 -6.38 8.80 10.71
C ILE A 62 -7.48 9.38 11.61
N PRO A 63 -8.44 10.15 11.06
CA PRO A 63 -9.53 10.71 11.83
C PRO A 63 -10.49 9.60 12.27
N LEU A 64 -10.69 9.41 13.58
CA LEU A 64 -11.60 8.38 14.09
C LEU A 64 -13.06 8.84 14.18
N ASN A 65 -13.38 10.06 13.77
CA ASN A 65 -14.73 10.58 13.79
C ASN A 65 -15.52 10.16 12.54
N TRP A 66 -16.81 9.94 12.73
CA TRP A 66 -17.83 9.94 11.71
C TRP A 66 -18.20 11.39 11.37
N SER A 67 -19.01 11.58 10.33
CA SER A 67 -19.55 12.90 10.02
C SER A 67 -20.52 13.32 11.13
N MET A 68 -20.47 14.58 11.56
CA MET A 68 -21.41 15.11 12.57
C MET A 68 -22.87 14.99 12.14
N GLY A 69 -23.11 14.97 10.82
CA GLY A 69 -24.43 14.73 10.22
C GLY A 69 -24.90 13.27 10.27
N GLN A 70 -24.07 12.36 10.77
CA GLN A 70 -24.35 10.92 10.81
C GLN A 70 -24.52 10.41 12.25
N PRO A 71 -25.42 9.43 12.47
CA PRO A 71 -26.35 8.88 11.50
C PRO A 71 -27.42 9.90 11.10
N LYS A 72 -27.78 9.93 9.80
CA LYS A 72 -28.82 10.83 9.25
C LYS A 72 -30.13 10.80 10.05
N TYR A 73 -30.49 9.62 10.56
CA TYR A 73 -31.60 9.42 11.47
C TYR A 73 -31.03 9.01 12.84
N PRO A 74 -30.94 9.94 13.81
CA PRO A 74 -30.38 9.64 15.13
C PRO A 74 -31.16 8.55 15.86
N PHE A 75 -30.44 7.73 16.62
CA PHE A 75 -31.03 6.72 17.51
C PHE A 75 -31.51 7.35 18.83
N TYR A 76 -32.35 6.62 19.57
CA TYR A 76 -32.86 7.00 20.88
C TYR A 76 -33.64 8.33 20.90
N ASP A 77 -34.38 8.62 19.83
CA ASP A 77 -35.16 9.86 19.65
C ASP A 77 -34.35 11.16 19.87
N ARG A 78 -33.03 11.10 19.62
CA ARG A 78 -32.12 12.24 19.78
C ARG A 78 -32.31 13.27 18.68
N LYS A 79 -32.11 14.55 19.02
CA LYS A 79 -32.07 15.62 18.02
C LYS A 79 -30.84 15.44 17.11
N GLY A 80 -31.08 15.40 15.80
CA GLY A 80 -30.02 15.28 14.80
C GLY A 80 -29.24 16.56 14.61
N PHE A 81 -28.20 16.46 13.78
CA PHE A 81 -27.35 17.60 13.45
C PHE A 81 -28.03 18.56 12.47
N HIS A 82 -28.14 19.81 12.90
CA HIS A 82 -28.61 20.92 12.09
C HIS A 82 -27.53 21.99 12.00
N ARG A 83 -27.26 22.49 10.79
CA ARG A 83 -26.31 23.58 10.52
C ARG A 83 -27.00 24.69 9.75
N GLU A 84 -26.83 25.92 10.22
CA GLU A 84 -27.29 27.15 9.58
C GLU A 84 -26.07 28.03 9.23
N ASN A 85 -25.96 28.47 7.98
CA ASN A 85 -24.87 29.33 7.53
C ASN A 85 -25.27 30.82 7.64
N ILE A 86 -24.36 31.67 8.11
CA ILE A 86 -24.55 33.10 8.30
C ILE A 86 -23.55 33.87 7.46
N ALA A 87 -24.03 34.56 6.41
CA ALA A 87 -23.21 35.47 5.64
C ALA A 87 -23.04 36.83 6.37
N LYS A 88 -21.81 37.34 6.48
CA LYS A 88 -21.49 38.64 7.10
C LYS A 88 -21.34 39.75 6.06
N THR A 89 -22.40 40.01 5.31
CA THR A 89 -22.43 41.07 4.30
C THR A 89 -22.15 42.46 4.92
N PRO A 90 -21.44 43.36 4.21
CA PRO A 90 -21.03 43.26 2.80
C PRO A 90 -19.71 42.51 2.58
N ARG A 91 -19.05 42.00 3.63
CA ARG A 91 -17.82 41.21 3.49
C ARG A 91 -18.16 39.78 3.07
N THR A 92 -17.31 39.17 2.27
CA THR A 92 -17.42 37.74 1.93
C THR A 92 -16.87 36.90 3.09
N VAL A 93 -17.64 36.80 4.16
CA VAL A 93 -17.34 36.01 5.37
C VAL A 93 -18.56 35.18 5.72
N ASN A 94 -18.35 33.90 6.05
CA ASN A 94 -19.40 32.95 6.41
C ASN A 94 -19.13 32.37 7.80
N ASP A 95 -20.05 32.61 8.73
CA ASP A 95 -20.13 31.89 10.00
C ASP A 95 -21.17 30.75 9.88
N ASP A 96 -21.23 29.87 10.87
CA ASP A 96 -22.31 28.89 11.01
C ASP A 96 -22.79 28.73 12.47
N ILE A 97 -24.02 28.27 12.63
CA ILE A 97 -24.61 27.80 13.90
C ILE A 97 -24.90 26.31 13.75
N ILE A 98 -24.45 25.54 14.72
CA ILE A 98 -24.75 24.10 14.82
C ILE A 98 -25.64 23.81 16.03
N HIS A 99 -26.61 22.92 15.85
CA HIS A 99 -27.50 22.46 16.91
C HIS A 99 -27.69 20.94 16.79
N PHE A 100 -27.29 20.20 17.82
CA PHE A 100 -27.33 18.74 17.84
C PHE A 100 -27.31 18.19 19.27
N ASN A 101 -27.75 16.95 19.45
CA ASN A 101 -27.53 16.24 20.71
C ASN A 101 -26.09 15.73 20.77
N THR A 102 -25.35 16.00 21.84
CA THR A 102 -23.93 15.64 21.97
C THR A 102 -23.63 14.14 21.91
N GLN A 103 -24.66 13.30 22.00
CA GLN A 103 -24.61 11.85 21.89
C GLN A 103 -25.17 11.34 20.54
N CYS A 104 -25.30 12.18 19.50
CA CYS A 104 -25.88 11.75 18.23
C CYS A 104 -24.85 11.16 17.25
N SER A 105 -23.56 11.43 17.40
CA SER A 105 -22.50 11.03 16.45
C SER A 105 -21.25 10.59 17.23
N SER A 106 -20.07 10.56 16.59
CA SER A 106 -18.82 10.24 17.28
C SER A 106 -18.62 11.08 18.54
N GLN A 107 -18.50 10.41 19.67
CA GLN A 107 -18.62 11.03 20.98
C GLN A 107 -17.69 10.40 22.01
N TRP A 108 -17.52 11.13 23.11
CA TRP A 108 -17.09 10.59 24.39
C TRP A 108 -18.21 10.81 25.40
N ASP A 109 -18.61 9.76 26.08
CA ASP A 109 -19.54 9.83 27.19
C ASP A 109 -18.78 10.24 28.44
N SER A 110 -19.19 11.36 29.04
CA SER A 110 -18.64 11.84 30.31
C SER A 110 -19.05 10.93 31.46
N LEU A 111 -18.36 10.99 32.60
CA LEU A 111 -18.66 10.16 33.79
C LEU A 111 -20.04 10.43 34.42
N ARG A 112 -20.77 11.42 33.92
CA ARG A 112 -22.15 11.77 34.27
C ARG A 112 -23.19 11.44 33.19
N HIS A 113 -22.85 10.62 32.19
CA HIS A 113 -23.78 10.24 31.11
C HIS A 113 -24.71 9.09 31.52
N PHE A 114 -24.17 8.02 32.12
CA PHE A 114 -24.93 6.83 32.50
C PHE A 114 -24.53 6.34 33.90
N GLY A 115 -25.45 6.50 34.85
CA GLY A 115 -25.24 6.20 36.27
C GLY A 115 -25.62 4.78 36.66
N TYR A 116 -25.32 4.42 37.90
CA TYR A 116 -25.90 3.25 38.54
C TYR A 116 -27.41 3.44 38.70
N GLN A 117 -28.18 2.46 38.20
CA GLN A 117 -29.64 2.57 38.14
C GLN A 117 -30.28 2.40 39.52
N THR A 118 -29.75 1.49 40.34
CA THR A 118 -30.27 1.20 41.69
C THR A 118 -29.93 2.33 42.67
N GLU A 119 -28.67 2.74 42.71
CA GLU A 119 -28.15 3.74 43.64
C GLU A 119 -28.40 5.19 43.17
N LYS A 120 -28.76 5.38 41.90
CA LYS A 120 -29.06 6.69 41.26
C LYS A 120 -27.92 7.71 41.36
N VAL A 121 -26.70 7.21 41.21
CA VAL A 121 -25.46 7.99 41.32
C VAL A 121 -24.55 7.77 40.12
N PHE A 122 -23.83 8.81 39.76
CA PHE A 122 -22.72 8.80 38.82
C PHE A 122 -21.39 8.62 39.56
N TYR A 123 -20.27 8.68 38.83
CA TYR A 123 -18.92 8.53 39.39
C TYR A 123 -18.68 9.39 40.64
N ASN A 124 -18.06 8.79 41.66
CA ASN A 124 -17.79 9.40 42.97
C ASN A 124 -19.03 10.04 43.65
N GLY A 125 -20.23 9.47 43.44
CA GLY A 125 -21.42 9.78 44.23
C GLY A 125 -22.23 10.99 43.76
N LEU A 126 -21.93 11.56 42.59
CA LEU A 126 -22.71 12.66 42.01
C LEU A 126 -24.16 12.21 41.73
N LYS A 127 -25.15 12.92 42.27
CA LYS A 127 -26.57 12.61 42.07
C LYS A 127 -27.15 13.32 40.87
N GLN A 128 -28.04 12.65 40.14
CA GLN A 128 -28.74 13.24 38.99
C GLN A 128 -29.62 14.44 39.37
N GLU A 129 -30.28 14.38 40.52
CA GLU A 129 -31.13 15.48 41.03
C GLU A 129 -30.35 16.79 41.17
N SER A 130 -29.09 16.71 41.62
CA SER A 130 -28.23 17.90 41.76
C SER A 130 -28.00 18.59 40.42
N LEU A 131 -27.79 17.82 39.34
CA LEU A 131 -27.58 18.35 37.99
C LEU A 131 -28.85 18.99 37.40
N LEU A 132 -30.02 18.53 37.80
CA LEU A 132 -31.31 19.07 37.34
C LEU A 132 -31.68 20.37 38.06
N VAL A 133 -31.29 20.50 39.33
CA VAL A 133 -31.55 21.69 40.15
C VAL A 133 -30.56 22.82 39.85
N ASP A 134 -29.27 22.49 39.71
CA ASP A 134 -28.21 23.47 39.49
C ASP A 134 -27.40 23.15 38.20
N PRO A 135 -27.68 23.84 37.09
CA PRO A 135 -26.97 23.64 35.83
C PRO A 135 -25.52 24.16 35.87
N SER A 136 -25.11 24.88 36.92
CA SER A 136 -23.72 25.35 37.09
C SER A 136 -22.77 24.24 37.57
N ILE A 137 -23.29 23.10 38.02
CA ILE A 137 -22.49 21.95 38.45
C ILE A 137 -21.75 21.36 37.24
N THR A 138 -20.43 21.54 37.22
CA THR A 138 -19.55 21.00 36.17
C THR A 138 -18.92 19.66 36.51
N THR A 139 -19.11 19.16 37.74
CA THR A 139 -18.51 17.91 38.23
C THR A 139 -18.71 16.76 37.25
N ASN A 140 -17.65 15.97 37.03
CA ASN A 140 -17.63 14.83 36.10
C ASN A 140 -17.88 15.20 34.62
N GLY A 141 -17.80 16.49 34.28
CA GLY A 141 -17.98 16.99 32.92
C GLY A 141 -16.74 16.84 32.05
N ILE A 142 -16.95 16.72 30.73
CA ILE A 142 -15.90 16.51 29.72
C ILE A 142 -14.78 17.58 29.71
N HIS A 143 -15.08 18.78 30.22
CA HIS A 143 -14.12 19.88 30.37
C HIS A 143 -12.87 19.51 31.19
N ASN A 144 -12.98 18.56 32.12
CA ASN A 144 -11.83 18.09 32.90
C ASN A 144 -10.83 17.34 32.03
N TRP A 145 -11.30 16.48 31.11
CA TRP A 145 -10.45 15.81 30.13
C TRP A 145 -9.95 16.75 29.05
N ALA A 146 -10.76 17.74 28.65
CA ALA A 146 -10.40 18.69 27.60
C ALA A 146 -9.19 19.59 27.96
N LYS A 147 -8.89 19.78 29.25
CA LYS A 147 -7.73 20.56 29.72
C LYS A 147 -6.40 20.04 29.16
N THR A 148 -6.28 18.72 28.99
CA THR A 148 -5.07 18.05 28.46
C THR A 148 -5.35 17.24 27.20
N GLY A 149 -6.63 16.97 26.90
CA GLY A 149 -7.04 15.96 25.94
C GLY A 149 -6.89 14.54 26.46
N ILE A 150 -7.50 13.59 25.77
CA ILE A 150 -7.24 12.15 25.94
C ILE A 150 -6.21 11.76 24.89
N VAL A 151 -4.93 11.80 25.27
CA VAL A 151 -3.79 11.56 24.37
C VAL A 151 -2.99 10.40 24.93
N GLY A 152 -2.84 9.31 24.18
CA GLY A 152 -2.15 8.12 24.64
C GLY A 152 -1.97 7.09 23.53
N ARG A 153 -1.58 5.87 23.89
CA ARG A 153 -1.45 4.76 22.94
C ARG A 153 -2.82 4.15 22.67
N GLY A 154 -3.28 4.21 21.42
CA GLY A 154 -4.50 3.52 20.98
C GLY A 154 -4.21 2.10 20.49
N VAL A 155 -5.05 1.14 20.86
CA VAL A 155 -4.92 -0.27 20.46
C VAL A 155 -6.24 -0.74 19.87
N LEU A 156 -6.20 -1.26 18.63
CA LEU A 156 -7.38 -1.71 17.90
C LEU A 156 -7.51 -3.23 17.88
N LEU A 157 -8.59 -3.74 18.49
CA LEU A 157 -9.10 -5.09 18.27
C LEU A 157 -10.14 -5.08 17.14
N ASP A 158 -9.77 -5.63 15.98
CA ASP A 158 -10.67 -5.67 14.81
C ASP A 158 -11.45 -6.98 14.74
N PHE A 159 -12.52 -7.05 15.55
CA PHE A 159 -13.42 -8.20 15.54
C PHE A 159 -14.16 -8.37 14.21
N TYR A 160 -14.57 -7.28 13.55
CA TYR A 160 -15.29 -7.37 12.29
C TYR A 160 -14.46 -8.04 11.19
N ALA A 161 -13.20 -7.64 11.03
CA ALA A 161 -12.31 -8.28 10.05
C ALA A 161 -11.96 -9.72 10.45
N TYR A 162 -11.78 -9.99 11.75
CA TYR A 162 -11.59 -11.35 12.26
C TYR A 162 -12.79 -12.25 11.93
N ALA A 163 -14.01 -11.77 12.19
CA ALA A 163 -15.23 -12.50 11.90
C ALA A 163 -15.36 -12.86 10.42
N GLN A 164 -14.98 -11.95 9.51
CA GLN A 164 -14.94 -12.21 8.08
C GLN A 164 -13.92 -13.30 7.70
N ARG A 165 -12.72 -13.27 8.28
CA ARG A 165 -11.67 -14.29 8.01
C ARG A 165 -12.03 -15.67 8.55
N HIS A 166 -12.75 -15.73 9.67
CA HIS A 166 -13.12 -16.96 10.36
C HIS A 166 -14.55 -17.42 10.06
N ASN A 167 -15.22 -16.83 9.08
CA ASN A 167 -16.60 -17.16 8.67
C ASN A 167 -17.59 -17.14 9.86
N ILE A 168 -17.42 -16.17 10.76
CA ILE A 168 -18.36 -15.94 11.86
C ILE A 168 -19.49 -15.08 11.33
N GLU A 169 -20.67 -15.69 11.17
CA GLU A 169 -21.87 -14.97 10.77
C GLU A 169 -22.45 -14.17 11.95
N TYR A 170 -22.57 -12.86 11.78
CA TYR A 170 -23.32 -11.96 12.67
C TYR A 170 -23.73 -10.68 11.94
N SER A 171 -24.68 -9.94 12.53
CA SER A 171 -25.05 -8.59 12.07
C SER A 171 -24.82 -7.56 13.18
N ALA A 172 -24.36 -6.37 12.80
CA ALA A 172 -24.23 -5.26 13.73
C ALA A 172 -25.60 -4.75 14.25
N PHE A 173 -26.69 -5.13 13.58
CA PHE A 173 -28.09 -4.82 13.91
C PHE A 173 -28.80 -5.97 14.65
N SER A 174 -28.04 -6.88 15.26
CA SER A 174 -28.56 -8.05 16.00
C SER A 174 -28.03 -8.06 17.43
N GLN A 175 -28.61 -8.86 18.33
CA GLN A 175 -28.22 -8.98 19.74
C GLN A 175 -26.92 -9.80 19.92
N TYR A 176 -25.96 -9.63 19.01
CA TYR A 176 -24.75 -10.42 19.00
C TYR A 176 -23.76 -9.90 20.03
N GLY A 177 -23.56 -10.67 21.11
CA GLY A 177 -22.56 -10.41 22.14
C GLY A 177 -21.21 -11.02 21.79
N VAL A 178 -20.22 -10.18 21.49
CA VAL A 178 -18.82 -10.62 21.31
C VAL A 178 -18.26 -10.99 22.68
N THR A 179 -17.92 -12.26 22.86
CA THR A 179 -17.39 -12.79 24.13
C THR A 179 -15.95 -12.36 24.37
N LEU A 180 -15.51 -12.37 25.63
CA LEU A 180 -14.12 -12.09 26.00
C LEU A 180 -13.14 -13.04 25.30
N ASP A 181 -13.47 -14.33 25.20
CA ASP A 181 -12.60 -15.31 24.54
C ASP A 181 -12.37 -14.97 23.06
N ARG A 182 -13.40 -14.46 22.36
CA ARG A 182 -13.26 -13.98 20.99
C ARG A 182 -12.37 -12.76 20.91
N LEU A 183 -12.50 -11.81 21.84
CA LEU A 183 -11.62 -10.64 21.90
C LEU A 183 -10.16 -11.03 22.17
N LYS A 184 -9.93 -12.01 23.06
CA LYS A 184 -8.59 -12.59 23.30
C LYS A 184 -8.04 -13.32 22.08
N ALA A 185 -8.88 -14.03 21.33
CA ALA A 185 -8.48 -14.65 20.07
C ALA A 185 -8.08 -13.61 19.01
N VAL A 186 -8.85 -12.51 18.89
CA VAL A 186 -8.53 -11.36 18.03
C VAL A 186 -7.18 -10.74 18.44
N GLN A 187 -6.99 -10.49 19.74
CA GLN A 187 -5.74 -9.96 20.29
C GLN A 187 -4.54 -10.86 19.94
N ALA A 188 -4.68 -12.18 20.13
CA ALA A 188 -3.63 -13.14 19.86
C ALA A 188 -3.26 -13.20 18.36
N GLU A 189 -4.26 -13.19 17.47
CA GLU A 189 -4.03 -13.15 16.02
C GLU A 189 -3.35 -11.85 15.56
N GLN A 190 -3.69 -10.72 16.19
CA GLN A 190 -3.07 -9.42 15.88
C GLN A 190 -1.69 -9.24 16.54
N GLY A 191 -1.27 -10.15 17.42
CA GLY A 191 0.01 -10.06 18.14
C GLY A 191 0.10 -8.84 19.07
N ILE A 192 -1.01 -8.50 19.73
CA ILE A 192 -1.12 -7.28 20.53
C ILE A 192 -0.78 -7.55 22.01
N GLU A 193 0.14 -6.77 22.54
CA GLU A 193 0.41 -6.66 23.98
C GLU A 193 -0.13 -5.34 24.52
N PHE A 194 -0.97 -5.43 25.55
CA PHE A 194 -1.50 -4.24 26.23
C PHE A 194 -0.49 -3.67 27.22
N ARG A 195 -0.60 -2.36 27.45
CA ARG A 195 0.17 -1.61 28.43
C ARG A 195 -0.79 -0.73 29.23
N THR A 196 -0.41 -0.43 30.46
CA THR A 196 -1.15 0.53 31.31
C THR A 196 -1.36 1.86 30.58
N GLY A 197 -2.58 2.37 30.64
CA GLY A 197 -2.94 3.62 29.99
C GLY A 197 -3.30 3.50 28.50
N ASP A 198 -3.33 2.28 27.95
CA ASP A 198 -3.82 2.06 26.59
C ASP A 198 -5.30 2.48 26.45
N ILE A 199 -5.63 3.04 25.29
CA ILE A 199 -6.99 3.35 24.87
C ILE A 199 -7.46 2.18 23.99
N LEU A 200 -8.37 1.37 24.51
CA LEU A 200 -8.86 0.19 23.81
C LEU A 200 -9.94 0.56 22.80
N LEU A 201 -9.74 0.18 21.54
CA LEU A 201 -10.66 0.40 20.44
C LEU A 201 -11.14 -0.97 19.95
N ILE A 202 -12.45 -1.20 19.91
CA ILE A 202 -13.03 -2.45 19.39
C ILE A 202 -13.92 -2.13 18.18
N ARG A 203 -13.63 -2.79 17.05
CA ARG A 203 -14.41 -2.63 15.82
C ARG A 203 -15.39 -3.80 15.65
N PHE A 204 -16.68 -3.49 15.78
CA PHE A 204 -17.81 -4.40 15.58
C PHE A 204 -18.41 -4.32 14.18
N GLY A 205 -17.99 -3.38 13.34
CA GLY A 205 -18.44 -3.25 11.96
C GLY A 205 -19.77 -2.52 11.80
N PHE A 206 -20.26 -1.84 12.84
CA PHE A 206 -21.56 -1.16 12.81
C PHE A 206 -21.62 -0.08 11.74
N ILE A 207 -20.67 0.86 11.74
CA ILE A 207 -20.66 1.96 10.76
C ILE A 207 -20.52 1.42 9.33
N ALA A 208 -19.69 0.39 9.15
CA ALA A 208 -19.51 -0.26 7.85
C ALA A 208 -20.82 -0.89 7.33
N GLN A 209 -21.56 -1.59 8.20
CA GLN A 209 -22.86 -2.17 7.84
C GLN A 209 -23.94 -1.09 7.68
N TYR A 210 -23.94 -0.06 8.52
CA TYR A 210 -24.91 1.05 8.47
C TYR A 210 -24.79 1.84 7.18
N GLU A 211 -23.57 2.21 6.76
CA GLU A 211 -23.38 3.00 5.55
C GLU A 211 -23.80 2.26 4.29
N ALA A 212 -23.70 0.93 4.29
CA ALA A 212 -24.17 0.05 3.20
C ALA A 212 -25.70 -0.08 3.12
N LEU A 213 -26.46 0.40 4.12
CA LEU A 213 -27.93 0.33 4.11
C LEU A 213 -28.55 1.39 3.19
N SER A 214 -29.71 1.07 2.61
CA SER A 214 -30.56 2.04 1.94
C SER A 214 -31.10 3.09 2.93
N ASP A 215 -31.43 4.29 2.42
CA ASP A 215 -31.99 5.38 3.24
C ASP A 215 -33.32 4.98 3.92
N GLN A 216 -34.15 4.16 3.24
CA GLN A 216 -35.34 3.57 3.85
C GLN A 216 -34.97 2.67 5.03
N ARG A 217 -34.00 1.78 4.87
CA ARG A 217 -33.59 0.88 5.95
C ARG A 217 -32.97 1.66 7.11
N LYS A 218 -32.18 2.70 6.84
CA LYS A 218 -31.63 3.64 7.84
C LYS A 218 -32.76 4.27 8.68
N ARG A 219 -33.87 4.70 8.06
CA ARG A 219 -35.07 5.19 8.78
C ARG A 219 -35.74 4.12 9.64
N GLU A 220 -35.81 2.89 9.17
CA GLU A 220 -36.45 1.80 9.90
C GLU A 220 -35.66 1.42 11.16
N ILE A 221 -34.34 1.27 11.05
CA ILE A 221 -33.49 0.92 12.19
C ILE A 221 -33.35 2.06 13.22
N ALA A 222 -33.62 3.30 12.79
CA ALA A 222 -33.69 4.45 13.68
C ALA A 222 -34.94 4.44 14.58
N LYS A 223 -35.93 3.58 14.30
CA LYS A 223 -37.09 3.39 15.17
C LYS A 223 -36.75 2.43 16.31
N VAL A 224 -37.37 2.67 17.47
CA VAL A 224 -37.28 1.79 18.64
C VAL A 224 -38.20 0.56 18.48
N PRO A 225 -37.87 -0.60 19.09
CA PRO A 225 -36.70 -0.86 19.93
C PRO A 225 -35.43 -1.11 19.10
N HIS A 226 -34.30 -0.67 19.63
CA HIS A 226 -33.00 -0.82 18.98
C HIS A 226 -32.35 -2.17 19.30
N THR A 227 -31.63 -2.73 18.34
CA THR A 227 -30.86 -3.98 18.53
C THR A 227 -29.46 -3.81 17.94
N TRP A 228 -28.42 -3.98 18.76
CA TRP A 228 -27.03 -3.73 18.38
C TRP A 228 -26.10 -4.85 18.81
N ALA A 229 -25.14 -5.18 17.94
CA ALA A 229 -24.01 -6.00 18.34
C ALA A 229 -23.02 -5.17 19.15
N GLY A 230 -22.30 -5.83 20.04
CA GLY A 230 -21.31 -5.19 20.90
C GLY A 230 -20.62 -6.21 21.78
N VAL A 231 -19.90 -5.74 22.79
CA VAL A 231 -19.36 -6.63 23.83
C VAL A 231 -20.50 -7.38 24.53
N GLY A 232 -20.37 -8.69 24.68
CA GLY A 232 -21.28 -9.49 25.51
C GLY A 232 -21.04 -9.19 26.99
N GLN A 233 -22.11 -8.86 27.71
CA GLN A 233 -22.03 -8.55 29.14
C GLN A 233 -21.49 -9.74 29.93
N SER A 234 -20.41 -9.52 30.68
CA SER A 234 -19.85 -10.53 31.58
C SER A 234 -18.98 -9.88 32.66
N LYS A 235 -18.97 -10.49 33.84
CA LYS A 235 -18.05 -10.11 34.92
C LYS A 235 -16.59 -10.28 34.50
N ASP A 236 -16.29 -11.35 33.76
CA ASP A 236 -14.94 -11.65 33.27
C ASP A 236 -14.41 -10.54 32.34
N PHE A 237 -15.27 -9.92 31.53
CA PHE A 237 -14.88 -8.77 30.71
C PHE A 237 -14.54 -7.56 31.58
N LEU A 238 -15.32 -7.27 32.63
CA LEU A 238 -15.04 -6.17 33.56
C LEU A 238 -13.72 -6.39 34.31
N GLU A 239 -13.47 -7.61 34.78
CA GLU A 239 -12.21 -8.02 35.42
C GLU A 239 -11.04 -7.83 34.46
N TRP A 240 -11.14 -8.40 33.26
CA TRP A 240 -10.10 -8.27 32.24
C TRP A 240 -9.83 -6.81 31.84
N PHE A 241 -10.88 -6.00 31.69
CA PHE A 241 -10.73 -4.59 31.34
C PHE A 241 -10.00 -3.82 32.44
N TRP A 242 -10.43 -3.98 33.70
CA TRP A 242 -9.86 -3.27 34.84
C TRP A 242 -8.42 -3.68 35.13
N ASP A 243 -8.13 -4.99 35.10
CA ASP A 243 -6.81 -5.54 35.43
C ASP A 243 -5.75 -5.26 34.34
N ASN A 244 -6.16 -4.94 33.10
CA ASN A 244 -5.24 -4.42 32.06
C ASN A 244 -4.98 -2.90 32.20
N HIS A 245 -5.68 -2.22 33.11
CA HIS A 245 -5.50 -0.79 33.41
C HIS A 245 -5.65 0.12 32.19
N PHE A 246 -6.65 -0.16 31.36
CA PHE A 246 -7.02 0.71 30.23
C PHE A 246 -7.45 2.09 30.72
N ALA A 247 -7.15 3.12 29.93
CA ALA A 247 -7.50 4.49 30.27
C ALA A 247 -8.86 4.92 29.71
N ALA A 248 -9.24 4.37 28.56
CA ALA A 248 -10.50 4.66 27.90
C ALA A 248 -10.88 3.51 26.97
N LEU A 249 -12.18 3.43 26.66
CA LEU A 249 -12.74 2.37 25.85
C LEU A 249 -13.61 2.97 24.75
N ALA A 250 -13.43 2.54 23.50
CA ALA A 250 -14.29 3.00 22.42
C ALA A 250 -14.58 1.90 21.39
N GLY A 251 -15.66 2.08 20.65
CA GLY A 251 -16.01 1.26 19.51
C GLY A 251 -16.79 2.00 18.45
N ASP A 252 -17.16 1.28 17.40
CA ASP A 252 -17.96 1.79 16.29
C ASP A 252 -19.47 1.54 16.45
N SER A 253 -19.89 0.84 17.51
CA SER A 253 -21.30 0.52 17.83
C SER A 253 -22.02 1.65 18.59
N PRO A 254 -23.36 1.82 18.46
CA PRO A 254 -24.18 2.82 19.15
C PRO A 254 -24.33 2.66 20.67
N ALA A 255 -23.97 1.51 21.21
CA ALA A 255 -24.06 1.23 22.65
C ALA A 255 -22.79 0.58 23.20
N PHE A 256 -21.77 0.34 22.37
CA PHE A 256 -20.55 -0.41 22.72
C PHE A 256 -20.77 -1.87 23.18
N GLU A 257 -21.59 -2.12 24.20
CA GLU A 257 -22.12 -3.42 24.59
C GLU A 257 -23.34 -3.82 23.74
N THR A 258 -23.67 -5.11 23.72
CA THR A 258 -24.83 -5.58 22.95
C THR A 258 -26.15 -5.12 23.57
N ASN A 259 -27.12 -4.79 22.71
CA ASN A 259 -28.45 -4.36 23.11
C ASN A 259 -29.52 -5.17 22.34
N PRO A 260 -30.58 -5.68 22.98
CA PRO A 260 -30.83 -5.72 24.43
C PRO A 260 -29.73 -6.44 25.21
N PRO A 261 -29.52 -6.12 26.49
CA PRO A 261 -28.43 -6.70 27.27
C PRO A 261 -28.66 -8.20 27.53
N LEU A 262 -27.57 -8.98 27.56
CA LEU A 262 -27.59 -10.41 27.88
C LEU A 262 -27.51 -10.68 29.39
N ALA A 263 -27.00 -9.70 30.16
CA ALA A 263 -26.86 -9.71 31.62
C ALA A 263 -26.94 -8.26 32.13
N ASP A 264 -26.44 -7.97 33.34
CA ASP A 264 -26.36 -6.60 33.84
C ASP A 264 -25.52 -5.71 32.91
N PHE A 265 -25.99 -4.47 32.70
CA PHE A 265 -25.31 -3.50 31.82
C PHE A 265 -23.86 -3.26 32.24
N LEU A 266 -22.97 -3.22 31.26
CA LEU A 266 -21.57 -2.81 31.47
C LEU A 266 -21.45 -1.29 31.65
N HIS A 267 -22.32 -0.49 31.02
CA HIS A 267 -22.26 0.97 31.04
C HIS A 267 -22.15 1.59 32.44
N PRO A 268 -23.02 1.27 33.44
CA PRO A 268 -22.91 1.82 34.78
C PRO A 268 -21.55 1.56 35.43
N VAL A 269 -21.06 0.33 35.30
CA VAL A 269 -19.82 -0.09 35.96
C VAL A 269 -18.61 0.53 35.26
N ILE A 270 -18.53 0.49 33.92
CA ILE A 270 -17.38 1.06 33.20
C ILE A 270 -17.36 2.58 33.35
N LEU A 271 -18.49 3.25 33.14
CA LEU A 271 -18.54 4.70 33.12
C LEU A 271 -18.56 5.29 34.54
N SER A 272 -19.54 4.90 35.35
CA SER A 272 -19.74 5.48 36.69
C SER A 272 -19.01 4.70 37.79
N GLY A 273 -18.74 3.42 37.63
CA GLY A 273 -17.99 2.61 38.60
C GLY A 273 -16.49 2.85 38.50
N PHE A 274 -15.90 2.55 37.35
CA PHE A 274 -14.47 2.69 37.09
C PHE A 274 -14.06 4.14 36.80
N GLY A 275 -15.00 4.99 36.38
CA GLY A 275 -14.67 6.33 35.90
C GLY A 275 -14.02 6.29 34.51
N CYS A 276 -14.43 5.36 33.64
CA CYS A 276 -13.83 5.19 32.32
C CYS A 276 -14.61 5.87 31.21
N PRO A 277 -13.99 6.76 30.40
CA PRO A 277 -14.62 7.30 29.20
C PRO A 277 -15.06 6.20 28.24
N LEU A 278 -16.29 6.31 27.73
CA LEU A 278 -16.84 5.43 26.69
C LEU A 278 -16.99 6.20 25.38
N GLY A 279 -16.37 5.70 24.32
CA GLY A 279 -16.42 6.29 22.99
C GLY A 279 -17.31 5.48 22.06
N GLN A 280 -18.28 6.13 21.42
CA GLN A 280 -19.19 5.49 20.47
C GLN A 280 -19.00 6.07 19.06
N PHE A 281 -19.44 5.32 18.05
CA PHE A 281 -19.42 5.70 16.63
C PHE A 281 -18.04 6.09 16.06
N ARG A 282 -16.97 5.31 16.29
CA ARG A 282 -15.65 5.58 15.69
C ARG A 282 -15.51 5.02 14.26
N ALA A 283 -15.72 5.87 13.24
CA ALA A 283 -15.86 5.45 11.84
C ALA A 283 -14.60 4.84 11.20
N SER A 284 -13.42 5.45 11.40
CA SER A 284 -12.22 5.09 10.61
C SER A 284 -11.41 3.92 11.18
N LEU A 285 -11.98 3.13 12.08
CA LEU A 285 -11.37 1.85 12.48
C LEU A 285 -11.25 0.89 11.27
N SER A 286 -12.04 1.08 10.20
CA SER A 286 -11.88 0.39 8.91
C SER A 286 -10.56 0.69 8.20
N ASN A 287 -10.10 1.94 8.25
CA ASN A 287 -8.93 2.40 7.48
C ASN A 287 -7.61 1.98 8.12
N LEU A 288 -7.61 1.72 9.44
CA LEU A 288 -6.49 1.11 10.15
C LEU A 288 -6.28 -0.37 9.77
N SER A 289 -7.35 -1.11 9.50
CA SER A 289 -7.27 -2.56 9.24
C SER A 289 -6.72 -2.93 7.85
N VAL A 290 -6.93 -2.07 6.84
CA VAL A 290 -6.59 -2.38 5.44
C VAL A 290 -5.08 -2.30 5.15
N ARG A 291 -4.26 -1.73 6.05
CA ARG A 291 -2.84 -1.43 5.76
C ARG A 291 -1.80 -2.38 6.37
N ASN A 292 -2.21 -3.46 7.04
CA ASN A 292 -1.29 -4.45 7.61
C ASN A 292 -0.84 -5.58 6.65
N SER A 293 -1.13 -5.49 5.35
CA SER A 293 -0.80 -6.52 4.33
C SER A 293 0.46 -6.22 3.48
N GLN A 294 1.46 -5.53 4.02
CA GLN A 294 2.71 -5.19 3.32
C GLN A 294 3.81 -6.30 3.20
N PRO A 295 3.87 -7.39 4.00
CA PRO A 295 5.00 -8.34 3.92
C PRO A 295 5.10 -9.14 2.62
N TYR A 296 3.96 -9.43 1.97
CA TYR A 296 3.90 -10.31 0.79
C TYR A 296 4.44 -9.67 -0.49
N LEU A 297 4.53 -8.34 -0.51
CA LEU A 297 5.04 -7.55 -1.61
C LEU A 297 6.52 -7.86 -1.90
N TYR A 298 7.34 -8.13 -0.88
CA TYR A 298 8.79 -8.17 -0.99
C TYR A 298 9.35 -9.54 -1.45
N HIS A 299 8.76 -10.65 -1.01
CA HIS A 299 9.23 -11.99 -1.34
C HIS A 299 8.95 -12.40 -2.79
N ALA A 300 7.83 -11.94 -3.39
CA ALA A 300 7.50 -12.19 -4.80
C ALA A 300 8.49 -11.59 -5.81
N ARG A 301 9.24 -10.57 -5.38
CA ARG A 301 10.08 -9.75 -6.27
C ARG A 301 11.47 -10.34 -6.48
N LEU A 302 11.95 -11.17 -5.55
CA LEU A 302 13.25 -11.80 -5.65
C LEU A 302 13.24 -13.09 -6.50
N SER A 303 12.06 -13.61 -6.87
CA SER A 303 11.92 -14.90 -7.57
C SER A 303 11.71 -14.79 -9.09
N SER A 304 11.27 -13.65 -9.64
CA SER A 304 10.96 -13.51 -11.08
C SER A 304 12.19 -13.42 -12.00
N GLY A 305 13.40 -13.46 -11.42
CA GLY A 305 14.72 -13.31 -12.04
C GLY A 305 15.17 -14.37 -13.05
N GLY A 306 14.50 -15.52 -13.09
CA GLY A 306 15.05 -16.76 -13.67
C GLY A 306 15.47 -16.72 -15.15
N VAL A 307 14.86 -15.86 -15.98
CA VAL A 307 15.22 -15.71 -17.40
C VAL A 307 16.64 -15.15 -17.58
N PHE A 308 17.09 -14.26 -16.69
CA PHE A 308 18.43 -13.66 -16.76
C PHE A 308 19.54 -14.58 -16.25
N LEU A 309 19.21 -15.76 -15.72
CA LEU A 309 20.17 -16.79 -15.32
C LEU A 309 20.56 -17.70 -16.49
N PHE A 310 20.09 -17.43 -17.71
CA PHE A 310 20.40 -18.25 -18.89
C PHE A 310 21.89 -18.56 -19.08
N PRO A 311 22.84 -17.63 -18.84
CA PRO A 311 24.26 -17.94 -18.90
C PRO A 311 24.70 -19.11 -17.99
N LEU A 312 24.02 -19.32 -16.85
CA LEU A 312 24.27 -20.47 -15.97
C LEU A 312 23.77 -21.80 -16.55
N TYR A 313 22.78 -21.76 -17.43
CA TYR A 313 22.22 -22.96 -18.07
C TYR A 313 23.00 -23.35 -19.34
N VAL A 314 23.66 -22.38 -19.99
CA VAL A 314 24.35 -22.57 -21.28
C VAL A 314 25.34 -23.75 -21.28
N PRO A 315 26.27 -23.90 -20.31
CA PRO A 315 27.21 -25.01 -20.32
C PRO A 315 26.51 -26.38 -20.28
N TRP A 316 25.50 -26.50 -19.42
CA TRP A 316 24.72 -27.73 -19.27
C TRP A 316 23.91 -28.04 -20.54
N LEU A 317 23.26 -27.03 -21.13
CA LEU A 317 22.50 -27.16 -22.37
C LEU A 317 23.38 -27.54 -23.57
N LYS A 318 24.57 -26.96 -23.70
CA LYS A 318 25.55 -27.35 -24.74
C LYS A 318 25.96 -28.80 -24.60
N GLN A 319 26.22 -29.25 -23.37
CA GLN A 319 26.67 -30.61 -23.11
C GLN A 319 25.57 -31.66 -23.37
N HIS A 320 24.33 -31.39 -22.96
CA HIS A 320 23.23 -32.37 -23.03
C HIS A 320 22.44 -32.35 -24.34
N TYR A 321 22.33 -31.20 -25.00
CA TYR A 321 21.53 -31.03 -26.22
C TYR A 321 22.35 -30.71 -27.48
N SER A 322 23.67 -30.56 -27.36
CA SER A 322 24.58 -30.23 -28.48
C SER A 322 24.14 -29.00 -29.28
N LEU A 323 23.53 -28.02 -28.61
CA LEU A 323 23.00 -26.81 -29.25
C LEU A 323 24.11 -25.92 -29.82
N THR A 324 23.88 -25.40 -31.02
CA THR A 324 24.72 -24.37 -31.64
C THR A 324 24.60 -23.04 -30.90
N GLN A 325 25.61 -22.16 -31.09
CA GLN A 325 25.57 -20.83 -30.50
C GLN A 325 24.36 -20.00 -30.98
N SER A 326 23.96 -20.19 -32.24
CA SER A 326 22.79 -19.51 -32.83
C SER A 326 21.48 -19.93 -32.14
N GLU A 327 21.33 -21.22 -31.85
CA GLU A 327 20.15 -21.75 -31.15
C GLU A 327 20.07 -21.24 -29.70
N LEU A 328 21.19 -21.20 -28.99
CA LEU A 328 21.24 -20.65 -27.63
C LEU A 328 20.89 -19.17 -27.59
N SER A 329 21.41 -18.38 -28.54
CA SER A 329 21.05 -16.97 -28.71
C SER A 329 19.56 -16.80 -29.01
N THR A 330 18.98 -17.71 -29.80
CA THR A 330 17.54 -17.68 -30.11
C THR A 330 16.68 -17.95 -28.87
N ILE A 331 17.08 -18.89 -28.00
CA ILE A 331 16.34 -19.21 -26.77
C ILE A 331 16.31 -18.02 -25.80
N ILE A 332 17.46 -17.39 -25.55
CA ILE A 332 17.49 -16.21 -24.65
C ILE A 332 16.75 -15.03 -25.25
N LEU A 333 16.88 -14.80 -26.56
CA LEU A 333 16.15 -13.74 -27.24
C LEU A 333 14.64 -13.95 -27.12
N ALA A 334 14.15 -15.18 -27.28
CA ALA A 334 12.74 -15.51 -27.07
C ALA A 334 12.29 -15.15 -25.64
N GLY A 335 13.08 -15.48 -24.62
CA GLY A 335 12.81 -15.09 -23.24
C GLY A 335 12.82 -13.58 -22.98
N MET A 336 13.69 -12.83 -23.66
CA MET A 336 13.70 -11.36 -23.61
C MET A 336 12.47 -10.77 -24.31
N MET A 337 12.08 -11.30 -25.46
CA MET A 337 10.93 -10.83 -26.23
C MET A 337 9.60 -11.07 -25.52
N GLY A 338 9.47 -12.21 -24.83
CA GLY A 338 8.29 -12.53 -24.02
C GLY A 338 7.99 -11.49 -22.94
N GLN A 339 8.99 -10.76 -22.44
CA GLN A 339 8.82 -9.72 -21.42
C GLN A 339 8.08 -8.48 -21.93
N TYR A 340 8.03 -8.28 -23.24
CA TYR A 340 7.46 -7.06 -23.81
C TYR A 340 6.27 -7.34 -24.72
N ALA A 341 6.21 -8.52 -25.35
CA ALA A 341 5.19 -8.86 -26.36
C ALA A 341 3.74 -8.63 -25.89
N PHE A 342 3.44 -8.85 -24.61
CA PHE A 342 2.10 -8.70 -24.04
C PHE A 342 1.99 -7.58 -22.99
N ALA A 343 2.96 -6.67 -22.95
CA ALA A 343 3.00 -5.60 -21.94
C ALA A 343 1.73 -4.73 -21.95
N VAL A 344 1.19 -4.40 -23.13
CA VAL A 344 -0.07 -3.64 -23.25
C VAL A 344 -1.26 -4.42 -22.70
N LEU A 345 -1.33 -5.74 -22.96
CA LEU A 345 -2.44 -6.56 -22.47
C LEU A 345 -2.40 -6.69 -20.95
N TRP A 346 -1.22 -6.93 -20.36
CA TRP A 346 -1.06 -6.94 -18.91
C TRP A 346 -1.36 -5.58 -18.29
N GLY A 347 -0.93 -4.49 -18.94
CA GLY A 347 -1.24 -3.13 -18.54
C GLY A 347 -2.75 -2.87 -18.51
N ALA A 348 -3.45 -3.24 -19.57
CA ALA A 348 -4.91 -3.11 -19.66
C ALA A 348 -5.63 -4.03 -18.65
N LEU A 349 -5.11 -5.22 -18.39
CA LEU A 349 -5.65 -6.14 -17.39
C LEU A 349 -5.52 -5.56 -15.97
N ILE A 350 -4.40 -4.90 -15.67
CA ILE A 350 -4.22 -4.21 -14.39
C ILE A 350 -5.14 -3.01 -14.26
N ASP A 351 -5.28 -2.22 -15.31
CA ASP A 351 -6.15 -1.04 -15.30
C ASP A 351 -7.64 -1.42 -15.16
N SER A 352 -8.02 -2.67 -15.48
CA SER A 352 -9.42 -3.15 -15.44
C SER A 352 -9.74 -4.07 -14.26
N ILE A 353 -8.90 -5.06 -13.98
CA ILE A 353 -9.12 -6.09 -12.95
C ILE A 353 -8.21 -5.88 -11.74
N GLY A 354 -7.04 -5.26 -11.94
CA GLY A 354 -6.09 -4.96 -10.86
C GLY A 354 -4.88 -5.91 -10.78
N PRO A 355 -3.92 -5.61 -9.88
CA PRO A 355 -2.62 -6.29 -9.85
C PRO A 355 -2.67 -7.77 -9.41
N HIS A 356 -3.67 -8.18 -8.63
CA HIS A 356 -3.81 -9.58 -8.20
C HIS A 356 -3.97 -10.55 -9.38
N ALA A 357 -4.73 -10.16 -10.41
CA ALA A 357 -4.97 -10.99 -11.59
C ALA A 357 -3.67 -11.26 -12.36
N CYS A 358 -2.83 -10.24 -12.51
CA CYS A 358 -1.50 -10.39 -13.11
C CYS A 358 -0.56 -11.26 -12.27
N SER A 359 -0.64 -11.17 -10.94
CA SER A 359 0.14 -12.04 -10.04
C SER A 359 -0.28 -13.51 -10.17
N LEU A 360 -1.59 -13.78 -10.22
CA LEU A 360 -2.13 -15.12 -10.42
C LEU A 360 -1.75 -15.69 -11.79
N ALA A 361 -1.83 -14.87 -12.84
CA ALA A 361 -1.40 -15.25 -14.18
C ALA A 361 0.11 -15.57 -14.22
N ALA A 362 0.94 -14.76 -13.55
CA ALA A 362 2.38 -15.03 -13.42
C ALA A 362 2.65 -16.37 -12.72
N SER A 363 1.88 -16.71 -11.68
CA SER A 363 1.97 -17.99 -10.98
C SER A 363 1.78 -19.18 -11.92
N ALA A 364 0.73 -19.14 -12.76
CA ALA A 364 0.44 -20.18 -13.75
C ALA A 364 1.51 -20.25 -14.85
N LEU A 365 1.94 -19.09 -15.38
CA LEU A 365 2.94 -19.03 -16.45
C LEU A 365 4.31 -19.55 -16.00
N PHE A 366 4.74 -19.22 -14.78
CA PHE A 366 5.99 -19.76 -14.21
C PHE A 366 5.90 -21.25 -13.89
N LEU A 367 4.73 -21.73 -13.46
CA LEU A 367 4.52 -23.16 -13.24
C LEU A 367 4.72 -23.92 -14.56
N ILE A 368 4.06 -23.46 -15.62
CA ILE A 368 4.11 -24.07 -16.95
C ILE A 368 5.53 -23.99 -17.50
N SER A 369 6.15 -22.81 -17.52
CA SER A 369 7.45 -22.64 -18.17
C SER A 369 8.56 -23.44 -17.49
N TRP A 370 8.74 -23.26 -16.18
CA TRP A 370 9.87 -23.85 -15.47
C TRP A 370 9.65 -25.35 -15.17
N SER A 371 8.43 -25.77 -14.83
CA SER A 371 8.19 -27.19 -14.56
C SER A 371 8.24 -28.03 -15.83
N ALA A 372 7.72 -27.52 -16.95
CA ALA A 372 7.86 -28.20 -18.24
C ALA A 372 9.32 -28.21 -18.71
N PHE A 373 10.08 -27.13 -18.51
CA PHE A 373 11.51 -27.11 -18.81
C PHE A 373 12.25 -28.19 -18.00
N ALA A 374 12.00 -28.26 -16.69
CA ALA A 374 12.62 -29.27 -15.84
C ALA A 374 12.25 -30.70 -16.28
N TYR A 375 10.98 -30.94 -16.61
CA TYR A 375 10.52 -32.24 -17.10
C TYR A 375 11.22 -32.64 -18.40
N LEU A 376 11.28 -31.75 -19.39
CA LEU A 376 11.97 -32.02 -20.66
C LEU A 376 13.47 -32.22 -20.45
N ALA A 377 14.07 -31.45 -19.54
CA ALA A 377 15.48 -31.53 -19.19
C ALA A 377 15.85 -32.87 -18.53
N VAL A 378 15.00 -33.44 -17.67
CA VAL A 378 15.21 -34.76 -17.06
C VAL A 378 15.08 -35.89 -18.08
N ASN A 379 14.15 -35.77 -19.03
CA ASN A 379 13.86 -36.82 -20.01
C ASN A 379 14.64 -36.67 -21.34
N SER A 380 15.51 -35.65 -21.46
CA SER A 380 16.27 -35.33 -22.67
C SER A 380 15.39 -35.13 -23.92
N LEU A 381 14.20 -34.55 -23.75
CA LEU A 381 13.20 -34.36 -24.83
C LEU A 381 13.17 -32.92 -25.39
N GLY A 382 14.04 -32.03 -24.92
CA GLY A 382 14.08 -30.62 -25.36
C GLY A 382 14.59 -30.43 -26.78
N SER A 383 13.80 -29.80 -27.64
CA SER A 383 14.28 -29.24 -28.91
C SER A 383 14.55 -27.72 -28.77
N PRO A 384 15.43 -27.12 -29.59
CA PRO A 384 15.72 -25.69 -29.52
C PRO A 384 14.45 -24.82 -29.58
N ALA A 385 13.48 -25.20 -30.42
CA ALA A 385 12.22 -24.49 -30.58
C ALA A 385 11.33 -24.59 -29.32
N ILE A 386 11.26 -25.76 -28.68
CA ILE A 386 10.47 -25.96 -27.45
C ILE A 386 11.10 -25.19 -26.28
N LEU A 387 12.43 -25.23 -26.16
CA LEU A 387 13.16 -24.48 -25.12
C LEU A 387 12.96 -22.97 -25.30
N ALA A 388 13.00 -22.47 -26.54
CA ALA A 388 12.71 -21.07 -26.86
C ALA A 388 11.26 -20.69 -26.50
N ALA A 389 10.28 -21.55 -26.80
CA ALA A 389 8.88 -21.32 -26.44
C ALA A 389 8.68 -21.24 -24.92
N LEU A 390 9.30 -22.15 -24.15
CA LEU A 390 9.22 -22.12 -22.68
C LEU A 390 9.89 -20.88 -22.08
N PHE A 391 11.03 -20.46 -22.62
CA PHE A 391 11.69 -19.22 -22.22
C PHE A 391 10.84 -18.00 -22.56
N PHE A 392 10.21 -17.97 -23.73
CA PHE A 392 9.25 -16.93 -24.09
C PHE A 392 8.11 -16.88 -23.08
N THR A 393 7.49 -18.01 -22.74
CA THR A 393 6.44 -18.09 -21.70
C THR A 393 6.93 -17.60 -20.34
N ALA A 394 8.16 -17.94 -19.94
CA ALA A 394 8.76 -17.41 -18.71
C ALA A 394 8.94 -15.89 -18.77
N GLY A 395 9.29 -15.34 -19.94
CA GLY A 395 9.31 -13.90 -20.20
C GLY A 395 7.94 -13.25 -20.02
N VAL A 396 6.88 -13.88 -20.55
CA VAL A 396 5.48 -13.41 -20.39
C VAL A 396 5.06 -13.43 -18.91
N GLY A 397 5.39 -14.49 -18.17
CA GLY A 397 5.12 -14.57 -16.73
C GLY A 397 5.87 -13.50 -15.94
N ARG A 398 7.11 -13.19 -16.35
CA ARG A 398 7.91 -12.14 -15.74
C ARG A 398 7.28 -10.76 -15.89
N VAL A 399 6.78 -10.38 -17.05
CA VAL A 399 6.14 -9.07 -17.21
C VAL A 399 4.83 -8.96 -16.43
N ALA A 400 4.05 -10.04 -16.34
CA ALA A 400 2.85 -10.08 -15.49
C ALA A 400 3.21 -9.88 -14.01
N SER A 401 4.24 -10.59 -13.52
CA SER A 401 4.79 -10.41 -12.17
C SER A 401 5.27 -8.98 -11.94
N TYR A 402 6.09 -8.48 -12.87
CA TYR A 402 6.69 -7.14 -12.85
C TYR A 402 5.63 -6.03 -12.80
N PHE A 403 4.61 -6.10 -13.66
CA PHE A 403 3.51 -5.14 -13.70
C PHE A 403 2.69 -5.22 -12.41
N SER A 404 2.33 -6.42 -11.95
CA SER A 404 1.58 -6.58 -10.69
C SER A 404 2.26 -5.88 -9.50
N ALA A 405 3.59 -5.92 -9.45
CA ALA A 405 4.38 -5.35 -8.35
C ALA A 405 4.50 -3.82 -8.42
N ILE A 406 4.67 -3.23 -9.60
CA ILE A 406 4.74 -1.78 -9.79
C ILE A 406 3.39 -1.13 -9.48
N PHE A 407 2.33 -1.70 -10.03
CA PHE A 407 1.01 -1.09 -9.95
C PHE A 407 0.36 -1.29 -8.58
N ALA A 408 0.72 -2.34 -7.84
CA ALA A 408 0.31 -2.51 -6.45
C ALA A 408 1.02 -1.57 -5.47
N SER A 409 2.22 -1.06 -5.80
CA SER A 409 2.94 -0.12 -4.94
C SER A 409 2.71 1.35 -5.30
N ARG A 410 1.89 1.63 -6.31
CA ARG A 410 1.65 2.97 -6.89
C ARG A 410 1.29 4.01 -5.82
N SER A 411 1.91 5.19 -5.91
CA SER A 411 1.59 6.35 -5.09
C SER A 411 1.54 7.64 -5.92
N GLN A 412 0.49 8.45 -5.78
CA GLN A 412 0.38 9.75 -6.44
C GLN A 412 1.34 10.80 -5.84
N LYS A 413 1.65 10.72 -4.54
CA LYS A 413 2.53 11.70 -3.85
C LYS A 413 4.02 11.43 -4.02
N LYS A 414 4.41 10.17 -4.20
CA LYS A 414 5.82 9.75 -4.37
C LYS A 414 5.94 8.75 -5.51
N SER A 415 5.54 9.16 -6.71
CA SER A 415 5.44 8.29 -7.89
C SER A 415 6.77 7.61 -8.21
N GLY A 416 7.89 8.34 -8.20
CA GLY A 416 9.22 7.79 -8.47
C GLY A 416 9.72 6.80 -7.41
N LEU A 417 9.54 7.08 -6.12
CA LEU A 417 9.88 6.12 -5.05
C LEU A 417 9.02 4.85 -5.15
N SER A 418 7.73 5.03 -5.42
CA SER A 418 6.74 3.95 -5.44
C SER A 418 6.96 2.94 -6.55
N THR A 419 7.52 3.37 -7.70
CA THR A 419 7.87 2.51 -8.84
C THR A 419 9.28 1.93 -8.69
N SER A 420 10.25 2.73 -8.24
CA SER A 420 11.67 2.36 -8.21
C SER A 420 12.02 1.24 -7.24
N VAL A 421 11.37 1.14 -6.09
CA VAL A 421 11.64 0.08 -5.09
C VAL A 421 11.28 -1.32 -5.62
N PRO A 422 10.06 -1.57 -6.14
CA PRO A 422 9.74 -2.85 -6.81
C PRO A 422 10.66 -3.16 -7.99
N LEU A 423 11.02 -2.13 -8.76
CA LEU A 423 11.95 -2.23 -9.89
C LEU A 423 13.35 -2.68 -9.46
N ALA A 424 13.86 -2.12 -8.37
CA ALA A 424 15.17 -2.46 -7.82
C ALA A 424 15.21 -3.91 -7.34
N LEU A 425 14.18 -4.36 -6.62
CA LEU A 425 14.07 -5.74 -6.15
C LEU A 425 14.00 -6.74 -7.32
N SER A 426 13.26 -6.39 -8.37
CA SER A 426 13.22 -7.19 -9.61
C SER A 426 14.59 -7.23 -10.32
N GLY A 427 15.36 -6.14 -10.25
CA GLY A 427 16.74 -6.07 -10.76
C GLY A 427 17.75 -6.87 -9.93
N LEU A 428 17.53 -7.01 -8.63
CA LEU A 428 18.36 -7.79 -7.72
C LEU A 428 18.09 -9.31 -7.82
N SER A 429 16.92 -9.70 -8.33
CA SER A 429 16.50 -11.11 -8.41
C SER A 429 17.50 -12.05 -9.10
N PRO A 430 18.16 -11.71 -10.25
CA PRO A 430 19.12 -12.63 -10.86
C PRO A 430 20.37 -12.83 -9.98
N LEU A 431 20.79 -11.79 -9.25
CA LEU A 431 21.91 -11.90 -8.31
C LEU A 431 21.57 -12.88 -7.19
N VAL A 432 20.41 -12.71 -6.54
CA VAL A 432 19.98 -13.59 -5.44
C VAL A 432 19.85 -15.03 -5.93
N LEU A 433 19.16 -15.24 -7.05
CA LEU A 433 18.98 -16.58 -7.60
C LEU A 433 20.30 -17.22 -8.06
N SER A 434 21.28 -16.44 -8.52
CA SER A 434 22.62 -16.97 -8.84
C SER A 434 23.37 -17.48 -7.60
N TYR A 435 23.21 -16.82 -6.44
CA TYR A 435 23.73 -17.34 -5.18
C TYR A 435 23.01 -18.62 -4.75
N VAL A 436 21.68 -18.67 -4.90
CA VAL A 436 20.91 -19.89 -4.61
C VAL A 436 21.35 -21.04 -5.50
N ALA A 437 21.57 -20.79 -6.79
CA ALA A 437 22.09 -21.78 -7.74
C ALA A 437 23.44 -22.38 -7.33
N GLY A 438 24.26 -21.61 -6.58
CA GLY A 438 25.56 -22.06 -6.06
C GLY A 438 25.50 -22.98 -4.84
N LEU A 439 24.34 -23.16 -4.21
CA LEU A 439 24.19 -24.01 -3.02
C LEU A 439 24.43 -25.49 -3.36
N GLU A 440 25.02 -26.25 -2.43
CA GLU A 440 25.34 -27.67 -2.59
C GLU A 440 24.13 -28.51 -3.01
N VAL A 441 22.92 -28.12 -2.58
CA VAL A 441 21.67 -28.81 -2.94
C VAL A 441 21.40 -28.82 -4.46
N PHE A 442 21.90 -27.83 -5.20
CA PHE A 442 21.76 -27.73 -6.65
C PHE A 442 23.01 -28.17 -7.41
N GLN A 443 23.99 -28.74 -6.71
CA GLN A 443 25.16 -29.36 -7.31
C GLN A 443 24.97 -30.88 -7.36
N THR A 444 25.54 -31.52 -8.37
CA THR A 444 25.69 -32.98 -8.42
C THR A 444 26.84 -33.40 -7.50
N THR A 445 26.97 -34.70 -7.21
CA THR A 445 28.05 -35.27 -6.37
C THR A 445 29.47 -34.95 -6.86
N GLY A 446 29.63 -34.48 -8.11
CA GLY A 446 30.89 -33.99 -8.69
C GLY A 446 31.04 -32.46 -8.72
N GLY A 447 30.20 -31.69 -8.02
CA GLY A 447 30.24 -30.22 -8.00
C GLY A 447 29.69 -29.52 -9.25
N VAL A 448 29.13 -30.27 -10.20
CA VAL A 448 28.54 -29.70 -11.44
C VAL A 448 27.12 -29.24 -11.17
N PHE A 449 26.77 -28.05 -11.65
CA PHE A 449 25.44 -27.45 -11.49
C PHE A 449 24.33 -28.28 -12.15
N ASN A 450 23.30 -28.62 -11.37
CA ASN A 450 22.15 -29.42 -11.79
C ASN A 450 20.99 -28.51 -12.23
N VAL A 451 20.95 -28.19 -13.52
CA VAL A 451 19.94 -27.31 -14.13
C VAL A 451 18.51 -27.85 -13.95
N PRO A 452 18.16 -29.13 -14.25
CA PRO A 452 16.79 -29.60 -14.08
C PRO A 452 16.25 -29.44 -12.66
N LYS A 453 17.07 -29.76 -11.64
CA LYS A 453 16.68 -29.64 -10.23
C LYS A 453 16.47 -28.18 -9.81
N PHE A 454 17.36 -27.29 -10.24
CA PHE A 454 17.25 -25.85 -9.94
C PHE A 454 16.03 -25.22 -10.61
N VAL A 455 15.81 -25.53 -11.89
CA VAL A 455 14.66 -24.99 -12.64
C VAL A 455 13.33 -25.51 -12.09
N PHE A 456 13.26 -26.78 -11.65
CA PHE A 456 12.08 -27.30 -10.97
C PHE A 456 11.77 -26.55 -9.67
N TRP A 457 12.80 -26.31 -8.84
CA TRP A 457 12.67 -25.52 -7.61
C TRP A 457 12.17 -24.10 -7.90
N MET A 458 12.68 -23.46 -8.95
CA MET A 458 12.19 -22.15 -9.38
C MET A 458 10.73 -22.19 -9.82
N GLY A 459 10.30 -23.25 -10.52
CA GLY A 459 8.90 -23.41 -10.93
C GLY A 459 7.97 -23.39 -9.74
N ILE A 460 8.18 -24.29 -8.77
CA ILE A 460 7.36 -24.36 -7.55
C ILE A 460 7.48 -23.07 -6.72
N GLY A 461 8.70 -22.58 -6.50
CA GLY A 461 8.95 -21.39 -5.69
C GLY A 461 8.28 -20.15 -6.26
N CYS A 462 8.44 -19.88 -7.57
CA CYS A 462 7.77 -18.77 -8.23
C CYS A 462 6.25 -18.90 -8.15
N THR A 463 5.69 -20.08 -8.41
CA THR A 463 4.25 -20.32 -8.38
C THR A 463 3.66 -20.06 -7.00
N VAL A 464 4.24 -20.63 -5.94
CA VAL A 464 3.77 -20.45 -4.56
C VAL A 464 3.82 -18.97 -4.17
N ILE A 465 4.94 -18.31 -4.42
CA ILE A 465 5.10 -16.91 -4.00
C ILE A 465 4.11 -15.99 -4.74
N HIS A 466 3.87 -16.20 -6.03
CA HIS A 466 2.92 -15.38 -6.79
C HIS A 466 1.46 -15.75 -6.51
N ALA A 467 1.16 -17.01 -6.19
CA ALA A 467 -0.18 -17.41 -5.75
C ALA A 467 -0.53 -16.75 -4.41
N ILE A 468 0.39 -16.76 -3.44
CA ILE A 468 0.23 -16.06 -2.16
C ILE A 468 0.14 -14.54 -2.40
N GLY A 469 0.99 -14.00 -3.27
CA GLY A 469 0.99 -12.58 -3.65
C GLY A 469 -0.37 -12.13 -4.22
N ALA A 470 -1.01 -12.94 -5.04
CA ALA A 470 -2.32 -12.62 -5.61
C ALA A 470 -3.40 -12.35 -4.54
N PHE A 471 -3.37 -13.04 -3.40
CA PHE A 471 -4.30 -12.77 -2.29
C PHE A 471 -3.97 -11.47 -1.52
N GLY A 472 -2.72 -11.03 -1.54
CA GLY A 472 -2.25 -9.83 -0.81
C GLY A 472 -2.27 -8.52 -1.63
N LEU A 473 -2.31 -8.59 -2.96
CA LEU A 473 -2.16 -7.44 -3.86
C LEU A 473 -3.52 -6.80 -4.22
N LYS A 474 -3.94 -5.74 -3.50
CA LYS A 474 -5.11 -4.91 -3.86
C LYS A 474 -4.68 -3.62 -4.58
N HIS A 475 -5.54 -3.10 -5.46
CA HIS A 475 -5.29 -1.85 -6.19
C HIS A 475 -5.32 -0.66 -5.21
N VAL A 476 -4.37 0.28 -5.33
CA VAL A 476 -4.35 1.50 -4.49
C VAL A 476 -5.50 2.44 -4.86
N ASP A 477 -5.89 2.50 -6.15
CA ASP A 477 -7.03 3.30 -6.58
C ASP A 477 -8.37 2.61 -6.32
N ASP A 478 -8.47 1.28 -6.12
CA ASP A 478 -9.74 0.65 -5.69
C ASP A 478 -10.10 1.08 -4.27
N LEU A 479 -9.11 1.37 -3.42
CA LEU A 479 -9.35 1.89 -2.09
C LEU A 479 -9.88 3.33 -2.12
N ALA A 480 -9.43 4.14 -3.10
CA ALA A 480 -9.83 5.54 -3.26
C ALA A 480 -11.07 5.73 -4.15
N ASN A 481 -11.27 4.87 -5.16
CA ASN A 481 -12.45 4.83 -6.03
C ASN A 481 -13.59 4.07 -5.38
N GLU A 482 -13.39 3.01 -4.60
CA GLU A 482 -14.48 2.54 -3.73
C GLU A 482 -14.85 3.61 -2.70
N GLU A 483 -13.92 4.43 -2.22
CA GLU A 483 -14.24 5.60 -1.39
C GLU A 483 -15.01 6.68 -2.18
N GLY A 484 -14.57 7.04 -3.39
CA GLY A 484 -15.19 8.08 -4.23
C GLY A 484 -16.52 7.65 -4.85
N GLU A 485 -16.66 6.37 -5.20
CA GLU A 485 -17.86 5.76 -5.76
C GLU A 485 -18.85 5.37 -4.66
N ARG A 486 -18.39 4.96 -3.46
CA ARG A 486 -19.27 4.95 -2.28
C ARG A 486 -19.70 6.37 -1.92
N VAL A 487 -18.86 7.40 -2.00
CA VAL A 487 -19.28 8.80 -1.78
C VAL A 487 -20.29 9.27 -2.84
N ARG A 488 -20.12 8.90 -4.12
CA ARG A 488 -21.11 9.16 -5.19
C ARG A 488 -22.42 8.39 -5.00
N LEU A 489 -22.35 7.10 -4.65
CA LEU A 489 -23.53 6.25 -4.42
C LEU A 489 -24.21 6.53 -3.06
N MET A 490 -23.48 7.13 -2.10
CA MET A 490 -24.00 7.66 -0.83
C MET A 490 -24.73 9.01 -0.99
N GLY A 491 -24.81 9.56 -2.22
CA GLY A 491 -25.37 10.88 -2.53
C GLY A 491 -26.71 10.88 -3.28
N ALA A 492 -27.68 10.06 -2.89
CA ALA A 492 -29.05 10.22 -3.40
C ALA A 492 -29.83 11.27 -2.58
N SER A 493 -29.66 12.55 -2.94
CA SER A 493 -30.68 13.63 -2.91
C SER A 493 -30.09 15.05 -3.10
N GLU A 494 -28.82 15.20 -3.47
CA GLU A 494 -28.20 16.52 -3.71
C GLU A 494 -28.34 17.00 -5.16
N ASP A 495 -28.96 16.22 -6.05
CA ASP A 495 -29.06 16.58 -7.46
C ASP A 495 -29.80 17.90 -7.67
N GLU A 496 -30.83 18.24 -6.89
CA GLU A 496 -31.60 19.48 -7.15
C GLU A 496 -30.89 20.75 -6.65
N GLN A 497 -30.18 20.69 -5.52
CA GLN A 497 -29.40 21.82 -5.01
C GLN A 497 -28.03 21.97 -5.68
N VAL A 498 -27.41 20.86 -6.11
CA VAL A 498 -26.17 20.89 -6.89
C VAL A 498 -26.46 21.30 -8.33
N ILE A 499 -27.57 20.87 -8.94
CA ILE A 499 -27.98 21.35 -10.27
C ILE A 499 -28.38 22.83 -10.19
N GLU A 500 -29.07 23.30 -9.15
CA GLU A 500 -29.43 24.72 -9.01
C GLU A 500 -28.20 25.58 -8.68
N ALA A 501 -27.26 25.10 -7.84
CA ALA A 501 -25.98 25.77 -7.60
C ALA A 501 -25.08 25.75 -8.84
N GLN A 502 -25.11 24.69 -9.65
CA GLN A 502 -24.45 24.62 -10.96
C GLN A 502 -25.13 25.54 -11.99
N ARG A 503 -26.46 25.70 -11.95
CA ARG A 503 -27.22 26.64 -12.79
C ARG A 503 -26.92 28.09 -12.43
N GLU A 504 -26.87 28.41 -11.14
CA GLU A 504 -26.54 29.74 -10.63
C GLU A 504 -25.04 30.05 -10.85
N ALA A 505 -24.15 29.07 -10.72
CA ALA A 505 -22.74 29.20 -11.11
C ALA A 505 -22.55 29.35 -12.64
N MET A 506 -23.37 28.67 -13.44
CA MET A 506 -23.40 28.80 -14.91
C MET A 506 -23.97 30.16 -15.36
N LYS A 507 -24.97 30.70 -14.64
CA LYS A 507 -25.45 32.09 -14.79
C LYS A 507 -24.40 33.13 -14.34
N ALA A 508 -23.56 32.80 -13.37
CA ALA A 508 -22.46 33.63 -12.87
C ALA A 508 -21.13 33.45 -13.63
N GLY A 509 -21.10 32.67 -14.72
CA GLY A 509 -19.92 32.46 -15.57
C GLY A 509 -18.82 31.58 -14.96
N CYS A 510 -19.06 30.89 -13.84
CA CYS A 510 -18.13 29.99 -13.18
C CYS A 510 -18.52 28.53 -13.42
N MET A 511 -17.78 27.84 -14.30
CA MET A 511 -17.95 26.40 -14.51
C MET A 511 -17.03 25.65 -13.53
N VAL A 512 -17.58 25.00 -12.52
CA VAL A 512 -16.83 24.03 -11.69
C VAL A 512 -16.68 22.76 -12.51
N VAL A 513 -15.58 22.66 -13.26
CA VAL A 513 -15.20 21.41 -13.92
C VAL A 513 -14.40 20.59 -12.90
N GLN A 514 -15.06 19.64 -12.23
CA GLN A 514 -14.32 18.51 -11.68
C GLN A 514 -13.65 17.84 -12.89
N LYS A 515 -12.32 17.92 -12.99
CA LYS A 515 -11.59 17.28 -14.09
C LYS A 515 -11.69 15.78 -13.88
N VAL A 516 -12.79 15.18 -14.32
CA VAL A 516 -12.83 13.77 -14.68
C VAL A 516 -11.67 13.64 -15.66
N GLU A 517 -10.58 12.96 -15.28
CA GLU A 517 -9.56 12.56 -16.24
C GLU A 517 -10.35 11.89 -17.36
N PRO A 518 -10.44 12.51 -18.55
CA PRO A 518 -11.27 11.97 -19.62
C PRO A 518 -10.80 10.54 -19.82
N ASP A 519 -11.72 9.61 -20.08
CA ASP A 519 -11.34 8.28 -20.54
C ASP A 519 -10.46 8.47 -21.77
N GLY A 520 -9.14 8.47 -21.52
CA GLY A 520 -8.16 8.81 -22.51
C GLY A 520 -8.17 7.65 -23.48
N SER A 521 -8.96 7.78 -24.55
CA SER A 521 -8.98 6.81 -25.62
C SER A 521 -7.54 6.56 -26.04
N VAL A 522 -7.16 5.30 -26.23
CA VAL A 522 -5.84 4.91 -26.77
C VAL A 522 -5.49 5.77 -27.98
N LEU A 523 -6.49 6.12 -28.79
CA LEU A 523 -6.32 6.91 -30.00
C LEU A 523 -5.77 8.32 -29.74
N VAL A 524 -6.08 8.92 -28.59
CA VAL A 524 -5.54 10.25 -28.20
C VAL A 524 -4.06 10.13 -27.90
N LEU A 525 -3.65 9.12 -27.14
CA LEU A 525 -2.24 8.85 -26.84
C LEU A 525 -1.45 8.56 -28.12
N LEU A 526 -1.98 7.70 -29.00
CA LEU A 526 -1.30 7.31 -30.24
C LEU A 526 -1.16 8.47 -31.23
N LYS A 527 -1.97 9.54 -31.11
CA LYS A 527 -1.86 10.75 -31.91
C LYS A 527 -0.90 11.79 -31.32
N ASP A 528 -0.41 11.60 -30.10
CA ASP A 528 0.48 12.54 -29.43
C ASP A 528 1.93 12.36 -29.91
N CYS A 529 2.46 13.36 -30.62
CA CYS A 529 3.84 13.39 -31.09
C CYS A 529 4.86 13.38 -29.94
N GLY A 530 4.52 13.97 -28.79
CA GLY A 530 5.38 13.98 -27.61
C GLY A 530 5.56 12.58 -27.02
N PHE A 531 4.49 11.77 -27.04
CA PHE A 531 4.54 10.38 -26.61
C PHE A 531 5.46 9.54 -27.49
N TRP A 532 5.36 9.69 -28.81
CA TRP A 532 6.25 8.97 -29.74
C TRP A 532 7.71 9.43 -29.66
N GLY A 533 7.95 10.73 -29.43
CA GLY A 533 9.30 11.22 -29.13
C GLY A 533 9.89 10.56 -27.88
N TYR A 534 9.06 10.35 -26.86
CA TYR A 534 9.45 9.65 -25.64
C TYR A 534 9.71 8.15 -25.87
N VAL A 535 8.85 7.48 -26.65
CA VAL A 535 9.06 6.09 -27.08
C VAL A 535 10.36 5.95 -27.88
N ALA A 536 10.67 6.88 -28.78
CA ALA A 536 11.90 6.87 -29.57
C ALA A 536 13.16 6.98 -28.69
N ILE A 537 13.13 7.84 -27.67
CA ILE A 537 14.21 7.91 -26.66
C ILE A 537 14.32 6.56 -25.92
N GLY A 538 13.20 5.97 -25.54
CA GLY A 538 13.14 4.64 -24.94
C GLY A 538 13.79 3.57 -25.82
N ILE A 539 13.51 3.57 -27.12
CA ILE A 539 14.06 2.59 -28.10
C ILE A 539 15.59 2.66 -28.10
N VAL A 540 16.17 3.87 -28.09
CA VAL A 540 17.62 4.06 -28.10
C VAL A 540 18.25 3.65 -26.78
N ILE A 541 17.73 4.13 -25.65
CA ILE A 541 18.30 3.83 -24.32
C ILE A 541 18.20 2.33 -24.03
N THR A 542 16.99 1.78 -24.08
CA THR A 542 16.75 0.38 -23.69
C THR A 542 17.31 -0.59 -24.73
N GLY A 543 17.15 -0.31 -26.03
CA GLY A 543 17.63 -1.19 -27.09
C GLY A 543 19.15 -1.33 -27.10
N THR A 544 19.89 -0.23 -26.96
CA THR A 544 21.37 -0.30 -26.90
C THR A 544 21.86 -0.97 -25.61
N ALA A 545 21.26 -0.63 -24.47
CA ALA A 545 21.63 -1.21 -23.18
C ALA A 545 21.34 -2.72 -23.13
N GLU A 546 20.15 -3.16 -23.57
CA GLU A 546 19.79 -4.58 -23.60
C GLU A 546 20.63 -5.38 -24.59
N THR A 547 21.04 -4.78 -25.70
CA THR A 547 21.98 -5.42 -26.64
C THR A 547 23.30 -5.74 -25.92
N VAL A 548 23.84 -4.81 -25.12
CA VAL A 548 25.04 -5.06 -24.31
C VAL A 548 24.77 -6.12 -23.26
N ILE A 549 23.65 -6.05 -22.53
CA ILE A 549 23.30 -7.01 -21.47
C ILE A 549 23.17 -8.44 -22.04
N ALA A 550 22.51 -8.60 -23.19
CA ALA A 550 22.30 -9.88 -23.84
C ALA A 550 23.59 -10.49 -24.39
N ASN A 551 24.52 -9.64 -24.86
CA ASN A 551 25.74 -10.06 -25.54
C ASN A 551 27.01 -9.86 -24.68
N ILE A 552 26.92 -9.53 -23.40
CA ILE A 552 28.11 -9.25 -22.57
C ILE A 552 29.06 -10.45 -22.52
N GLY A 553 28.51 -11.67 -22.52
CA GLY A 553 29.31 -12.89 -22.54
C GLY A 553 30.11 -13.07 -23.84
N THR A 554 29.51 -12.76 -25.00
CA THR A 554 30.21 -12.85 -26.28
C THR A 554 31.23 -11.72 -26.44
N ILE A 555 30.90 -10.51 -26.00
CA ILE A 555 31.82 -9.36 -25.99
C ILE A 555 33.09 -9.68 -25.18
N VAL A 556 32.94 -10.33 -24.02
CA VAL A 556 34.11 -10.74 -23.20
C VAL A 556 34.97 -11.76 -23.95
N MET A 557 34.37 -12.75 -24.63
CA MET A 557 35.11 -13.81 -25.34
C MET A 557 35.92 -13.29 -26.54
N GLU A 558 35.47 -12.21 -27.19
CA GLU A 558 36.18 -11.60 -28.34
C GLU A 558 37.42 -10.79 -27.94
N LEU A 559 37.60 -10.48 -26.64
CA LEU A 559 38.72 -9.67 -26.17
C LEU A 559 39.86 -10.52 -25.57
N PRO A 560 41.12 -10.06 -25.69
CA PRO A 560 42.25 -10.68 -25.02
C PRO A 560 42.10 -10.68 -23.50
N GLY A 561 42.51 -11.77 -22.85
CA GLY A 561 42.46 -11.92 -21.37
C GLY A 561 41.13 -12.41 -20.80
N HIS A 562 40.26 -12.98 -21.63
CA HIS A 562 38.95 -13.48 -21.19
C HIS A 562 39.06 -14.72 -20.27
N THR A 563 38.22 -14.73 -19.23
CA THR A 563 38.03 -15.88 -18.33
C THR A 563 36.55 -16.00 -18.00
N GLU A 564 36.06 -17.21 -17.70
CA GLU A 564 34.65 -17.41 -17.29
C GLU A 564 34.31 -16.61 -16.02
N THR A 565 35.26 -16.48 -15.10
CA THR A 565 35.16 -15.66 -13.90
C THR A 565 34.92 -14.18 -14.21
N LEU A 566 35.56 -13.67 -15.26
CA LEU A 566 35.41 -12.28 -15.70
C LEU A 566 34.04 -12.05 -16.33
N THR A 567 33.54 -12.97 -17.16
CA THR A 567 32.17 -12.90 -17.70
C THR A 567 31.13 -12.83 -16.59
N ALA A 568 31.25 -13.69 -15.58
CA ALA A 568 30.36 -13.67 -14.41
C ALA A 568 30.50 -12.38 -13.58
N ALA A 569 31.69 -11.77 -13.54
CA ALA A 569 31.90 -10.49 -12.88
C ALA A 569 31.20 -9.34 -13.62
N GLN A 570 31.24 -9.29 -14.95
CA GLN A 570 30.58 -8.26 -15.74
C GLN A 570 29.04 -8.28 -15.57
N VAL A 571 28.43 -9.47 -15.57
CA VAL A 571 26.98 -9.63 -15.31
C VAL A 571 26.60 -9.10 -13.92
N ARG A 572 27.46 -9.35 -12.91
CA ARG A 572 27.26 -8.85 -11.54
C ARG A 572 27.35 -7.33 -11.47
N LEU A 573 28.34 -6.73 -12.14
CA LEU A 573 28.53 -5.28 -12.18
C LEU A 573 27.32 -4.56 -12.79
N ILE A 574 26.82 -5.04 -13.93
CA ILE A 574 25.60 -4.51 -14.57
C ILE A 574 24.41 -4.55 -13.59
N SER A 575 24.21 -5.68 -12.92
CA SER A 575 23.08 -5.90 -12.02
C SER A 575 23.14 -4.99 -10.78
N ILE A 576 24.32 -4.84 -10.18
CA ILE A 576 24.55 -3.95 -9.03
C ILE A 576 24.33 -2.50 -9.44
N ALA A 577 24.98 -2.05 -10.52
CA ALA A 577 24.85 -0.68 -11.01
C ALA A 577 23.40 -0.33 -11.36
N SER A 578 22.68 -1.23 -12.03
CA SER A 578 21.27 -1.03 -12.35
C SER A 578 20.37 -0.96 -11.11
N THR A 579 20.65 -1.78 -10.11
CA THR A 579 19.89 -1.78 -8.85
C THR A 579 20.10 -0.48 -8.08
N LEU A 580 21.36 -0.04 -7.95
CA LEU A 580 21.70 1.24 -7.30
C LEU A 580 21.06 2.42 -8.02
N ALA A 581 21.15 2.46 -9.36
CA ALA A 581 20.50 3.50 -10.14
C ALA A 581 18.98 3.53 -9.92
N LYS A 582 18.31 2.37 -9.88
CA LYS A 582 16.86 2.32 -9.57
C LYS A 582 16.56 2.92 -8.20
N LEU A 583 17.27 2.50 -7.15
CA LEU A 583 17.06 2.98 -5.78
C LEU A 583 17.33 4.47 -5.59
N CYS A 584 18.27 5.05 -6.35
CA CYS A 584 18.63 6.46 -6.23
C CYS A 584 17.77 7.35 -7.13
N THR A 585 17.54 6.97 -8.39
CA THR A 585 16.92 7.84 -9.40
C THR A 585 15.44 8.11 -9.11
N GLY A 586 14.68 7.13 -8.60
CA GLY A 586 13.26 7.32 -8.27
C GLY A 586 13.03 8.41 -7.21
N PRO A 587 13.63 8.30 -6.00
CA PRO A 587 13.55 9.32 -4.97
C PRO A 587 14.12 10.67 -5.41
N LEU A 588 15.23 10.65 -6.18
CA LEU A 588 15.85 11.86 -6.72
C LEU A 588 14.91 12.58 -7.70
N ALA A 589 14.19 11.85 -8.55
CA ALA A 589 13.21 12.41 -9.46
C ALA A 589 12.01 13.02 -8.72
N ASP A 590 11.56 12.40 -7.62
CA ASP A 590 10.50 12.98 -6.78
C ASP A 590 10.98 14.21 -6.01
N TRP A 591 12.25 14.29 -5.62
CA TRP A 591 12.81 15.44 -4.92
C TRP A 591 13.10 16.63 -5.85
N ILE A 592 13.69 16.38 -7.02
CA ILE A 592 14.02 17.42 -8.02
C ILE A 592 12.77 17.92 -8.75
N CYS A 593 11.79 17.04 -8.95
CA CYS A 593 10.57 17.32 -9.68
C CYS A 593 9.35 16.87 -8.85
N PRO A 594 9.01 17.57 -7.75
CA PRO A 594 7.88 17.18 -6.92
C PRO A 594 6.59 17.11 -7.76
N PRO A 595 5.76 16.07 -7.58
CA PRO A 595 4.47 16.01 -8.27
C PRO A 595 3.61 17.21 -7.85
N ILE A 596 2.91 17.82 -8.80
CA ILE A 596 2.02 18.95 -8.54
C ILE A 596 0.89 18.44 -7.63
N ASP A 597 0.67 19.09 -6.49
CA ASP A 597 -0.46 18.80 -5.61
C ASP A 597 -1.76 19.10 -6.36
N GLU A 598 -2.40 18.07 -6.93
CA GLU A 598 -3.73 18.16 -7.51
C GLU A 598 -4.80 18.17 -6.41
N GLY A 599 -4.86 19.28 -5.66
CA GLY A 599 -6.09 19.67 -4.98
C GLY A 599 -7.16 20.13 -5.99
N PRO A 600 -8.44 20.19 -5.61
CA PRO A 600 -9.50 20.70 -6.49
C PRO A 600 -9.17 22.14 -6.91
N THR A 601 -8.84 22.33 -8.19
CA THR A 601 -8.54 23.66 -8.73
C THR A 601 -9.86 24.39 -9.00
N MET A 602 -10.19 25.38 -8.16
CA MET A 602 -11.27 26.32 -8.46
C MET A 602 -10.80 27.21 -9.63
N ILE A 603 -11.41 27.05 -10.81
CA ILE A 603 -11.14 27.92 -11.97
C ILE A 603 -12.12 29.11 -11.90
N CYS A 604 -11.64 30.28 -11.49
CA CYS A 604 -12.35 31.55 -11.64
C CYS A 604 -11.94 32.19 -12.98
N TRP A 605 -12.90 32.63 -13.80
CA TRP A 605 -12.70 33.11 -15.18
C TRP A 605 -12.01 34.49 -15.31
N CYS A 606 -11.18 34.90 -14.35
CA CYS A 606 -10.33 36.07 -14.47
C CYS A 606 -8.88 35.60 -14.46
N GLU A 607 -8.33 35.40 -15.65
CA GLU A 607 -6.99 34.90 -15.98
C GLU A 607 -6.69 33.44 -15.59
N PRO A 608 -6.13 32.63 -16.51
CA PRO A 608 -5.68 31.28 -16.18
C PRO A 608 -4.41 31.38 -15.34
N VAL A 609 -4.55 31.48 -14.02
CA VAL A 609 -3.44 31.21 -13.10
C VAL A 609 -3.19 29.70 -13.17
N ARG A 610 -2.41 29.28 -14.17
CA ARG A 610 -1.66 28.01 -14.04
C ARG A 610 -0.90 28.12 -12.73
N PRO A 611 -0.98 27.18 -11.78
CA PRO A 611 0.00 27.13 -10.71
C PRO A 611 1.36 27.10 -11.39
N GLN A 612 2.11 28.20 -11.35
CA GLN A 612 3.47 28.19 -11.85
C GLN A 612 4.23 27.22 -10.97
N PRO A 613 4.95 26.25 -11.53
CA PRO A 613 5.78 25.37 -10.72
C PRO A 613 6.82 26.24 -10.02
N GLU A 614 6.79 26.27 -8.69
CA GLU A 614 7.90 26.78 -7.91
C GLU A 614 9.13 25.93 -8.25
N LYS A 615 9.98 26.42 -9.15
CA LYS A 615 11.38 25.99 -9.38
C LYS A 615 11.63 24.47 -9.45
N GLY A 616 10.78 23.68 -10.12
CA GLY A 616 11.07 22.28 -10.44
C GLY A 616 11.73 22.15 -11.82
N LEU A 617 12.81 21.35 -11.94
CA LEU A 617 13.37 20.97 -13.25
C LEU A 617 12.40 20.04 -14.01
N ASN A 618 12.54 19.91 -15.33
CA ASN A 618 11.71 19.00 -16.12
C ASN A 618 12.17 17.52 -15.93
N ARG A 619 11.24 16.60 -15.62
CA ARG A 619 11.52 15.16 -15.47
C ARG A 619 12.13 14.51 -16.74
N MET A 620 11.98 15.13 -17.91
CA MET A 620 12.67 14.73 -19.15
C MET A 620 14.20 14.90 -19.09
N LEU A 621 14.75 15.57 -18.07
CA LEU A 621 16.19 15.64 -17.84
C LEU A 621 16.81 14.25 -17.62
N PHE A 622 16.09 13.33 -16.94
CA PHE A 622 16.61 12.01 -16.60
C PHE A 622 16.88 11.13 -17.84
N PRO A 623 15.95 10.98 -18.81
CA PRO A 623 16.24 10.31 -20.07
C PRO A 623 17.41 10.91 -20.85
N VAL A 624 17.53 12.24 -20.86
CA VAL A 624 18.66 12.94 -21.54
C VAL A 624 19.98 12.59 -20.86
N MET A 625 20.04 12.59 -19.53
CA MET A 625 21.23 12.14 -18.78
C MET A 625 21.59 10.69 -19.11
N CYS A 626 20.60 9.80 -19.21
CA CYS A 626 20.84 8.40 -19.59
C CYS A 626 21.46 8.28 -21.00
N LEU A 627 20.95 9.04 -21.97
CA LEU A 627 21.53 9.09 -23.33
C LEU A 627 22.98 9.58 -23.32
N THR A 628 23.27 10.65 -22.58
CA THR A 628 24.63 11.21 -22.46
C THR A 628 25.59 10.21 -21.81
N ILE A 629 25.16 9.50 -20.76
CA ILE A 629 25.95 8.45 -20.12
C ILE A 629 26.26 7.34 -21.12
N LEU A 630 25.25 6.80 -21.82
CA LEU A 630 25.45 5.73 -22.80
C LEU A 630 26.37 6.15 -23.95
N ALA A 631 26.17 7.34 -24.51
CA ALA A 631 27.01 7.87 -25.58
C ALA A 631 28.48 7.99 -25.13
N SER A 632 28.71 8.50 -23.92
CA SER A 632 30.06 8.64 -23.35
C SER A 632 30.72 7.29 -23.09
N VAL A 633 29.97 6.32 -22.56
CA VAL A 633 30.45 4.97 -22.26
C VAL A 633 30.78 4.21 -23.55
N TYR A 634 29.94 4.32 -24.58
CA TYR A 634 30.20 3.69 -25.87
C TYR A 634 31.38 4.34 -26.60
N ALA A 635 31.51 5.67 -26.56
CA ALA A 635 32.67 6.36 -27.10
C ALA A 635 33.97 5.94 -26.36
N TYR A 636 33.92 5.87 -25.03
CA TYR A 636 35.05 5.38 -24.24
C TYR A 636 35.43 3.94 -24.64
N THR A 637 34.45 3.05 -24.72
CA THR A 637 34.66 1.63 -25.06
C THR A 637 35.28 1.49 -26.45
N ALA A 638 34.80 2.27 -27.42
CA ALA A 638 35.31 2.23 -28.79
C ALA A 638 36.75 2.76 -28.93
N MET A 639 37.17 3.69 -28.07
CA MET A 639 38.48 4.34 -28.17
C MET A 639 39.57 3.69 -27.29
N TYR A 640 39.20 3.17 -26.12
CA TYR A 640 40.17 2.81 -25.08
C TYR A 640 40.17 1.33 -24.69
N THR A 641 39.08 0.58 -24.93
CA THR A 641 39.01 -0.82 -24.51
C THR A 641 39.81 -1.71 -25.44
N THR A 642 40.88 -2.31 -24.91
CA THR A 642 41.78 -3.21 -25.66
C THR A 642 41.87 -4.61 -25.06
N SER A 643 41.32 -4.80 -23.87
CA SER A 643 41.42 -6.02 -23.06
C SER A 643 40.12 -6.22 -22.25
N ALA A 644 39.84 -7.49 -21.90
CA ALA A 644 38.57 -7.86 -21.28
C ALA A 644 38.37 -7.28 -19.86
N ASP A 645 39.46 -7.00 -19.13
CA ASP A 645 39.42 -6.43 -17.77
C ASP A 645 38.89 -5.00 -17.76
N GLN A 646 39.08 -4.23 -18.84
CA GLN A 646 38.63 -2.84 -18.98
C GLN A 646 37.12 -2.70 -19.24
N LEU A 647 36.41 -3.81 -19.51
CA LEU A 647 34.97 -3.82 -19.79
C LEU A 647 34.09 -3.40 -18.60
N TRP A 648 34.65 -3.28 -17.40
CA TRP A 648 33.88 -2.84 -16.23
C TRP A 648 33.22 -1.46 -16.43
N VAL A 649 33.84 -0.57 -17.21
CA VAL A 649 33.28 0.76 -17.54
C VAL A 649 32.00 0.62 -18.37
N LEU A 650 32.02 -0.26 -19.38
CA LEU A 650 30.84 -0.58 -20.19
C LEU A 650 29.73 -1.14 -19.32
N SER A 651 30.05 -2.12 -18.47
CA SER A 651 29.09 -2.79 -17.58
C SER A 651 28.44 -1.84 -16.57
N ILE A 652 29.24 -1.03 -15.87
CA ILE A 652 28.71 -0.08 -14.88
C ILE A 652 27.90 1.02 -15.58
N GLY A 653 28.43 1.61 -16.65
CA GLY A 653 27.77 2.69 -17.39
C GLY A 653 26.43 2.26 -17.99
N THR A 654 26.38 1.10 -18.64
CA THR A 654 25.15 0.50 -19.15
C THR A 654 24.18 0.18 -18.02
N GLY A 655 24.66 -0.41 -16.92
CA GLY A 655 23.83 -0.71 -15.75
C GLY A 655 23.17 0.55 -15.16
N LEU A 656 23.96 1.63 -14.97
CA LEU A 656 23.47 2.90 -14.44
C LEU A 656 22.37 3.53 -15.32
N ALA A 657 22.62 3.67 -16.63
CA ALA A 657 21.66 4.27 -17.55
C ALA A 657 20.39 3.40 -17.71
N TYR A 658 20.55 2.08 -17.78
CA TYR A 658 19.44 1.14 -17.85
C TYR A 658 18.59 1.18 -16.56
N GLY A 659 19.23 1.19 -15.39
CA GLY A 659 18.52 1.26 -14.12
C GLY A 659 17.77 2.58 -13.93
N ALA A 660 18.45 3.71 -14.19
CA ALA A 660 17.89 5.05 -14.06
C ALA A 660 16.70 5.27 -15.00
N SER A 661 16.81 4.83 -16.26
CA SER A 661 15.70 4.95 -17.23
C SER A 661 14.45 4.22 -16.75
N TRP A 662 14.55 2.91 -16.44
CA TRP A 662 13.39 2.14 -15.96
C TRP A 662 12.77 2.70 -14.68
N ALA A 663 13.55 3.34 -13.80
CA ALA A 663 13.02 3.99 -12.60
C ALA A 663 12.09 5.17 -12.91
N VAL A 664 12.41 5.96 -13.94
CA VAL A 664 11.67 7.17 -14.30
C VAL A 664 10.58 6.94 -15.34
N LEU A 665 10.70 5.92 -16.20
CA LEU A 665 9.76 5.69 -17.31
C LEU A 665 8.28 5.63 -16.86
N PRO A 666 7.87 4.76 -15.92
CA PRO A 666 6.47 4.71 -15.50
C PRO A 666 6.01 5.99 -14.82
N SER A 667 6.92 6.65 -14.08
CA SER A 667 6.59 7.86 -13.34
C SER A 667 6.36 9.05 -14.28
N ILE A 668 7.22 9.23 -15.30
CA ILE A 668 7.01 10.24 -16.35
C ILE A 668 5.73 9.93 -17.13
N THR A 669 5.46 8.66 -17.44
CA THR A 669 4.21 8.27 -18.11
C THR A 669 2.98 8.70 -17.31
N SER A 670 3.00 8.50 -15.99
CA SER A 670 1.90 8.90 -15.09
C SER A 670 1.70 10.41 -14.99
N VAL A 671 2.78 11.18 -14.98
CA VAL A 671 2.73 12.63 -14.78
C VAL A 671 2.28 13.35 -16.05
N ILE A 672 2.66 12.87 -17.23
CA ILE A 672 2.37 13.56 -18.50
C ILE A 672 1.04 13.07 -19.11
N TRP A 673 0.77 11.75 -19.08
CA TRP A 673 -0.38 11.15 -19.78
C TRP A 673 -1.44 10.58 -18.82
N GLY A 674 -1.40 10.99 -17.55
CA GLY A 674 -2.40 10.66 -16.54
C GLY A 674 -2.20 9.29 -15.92
N ALA A 675 -2.85 9.10 -14.77
CA ALA A 675 -2.63 7.94 -13.93
C ALA A 675 -3.71 6.86 -14.13
N ARG A 676 -4.90 7.19 -14.62
CA ARG A 676 -6.03 6.24 -14.77
C ARG A 676 -5.78 5.08 -15.75
N ASN A 677 -5.09 5.32 -16.86
CA ASN A 677 -4.75 4.28 -17.86
C ASN A 677 -3.23 4.01 -17.91
N LEU A 678 -2.56 4.15 -16.76
CA LEU A 678 -1.10 4.08 -16.68
C LEU A 678 -0.58 2.70 -17.09
N GLY A 679 -1.25 1.62 -16.71
CA GLY A 679 -0.89 0.25 -17.07
C GLY A 679 -0.76 0.08 -18.57
N ARG A 680 -1.83 0.40 -19.29
CA ARG A 680 -1.91 0.36 -20.75
C ARG A 680 -0.89 1.28 -21.40
N ASN A 681 -0.80 2.53 -20.96
CA ASN A 681 0.10 3.54 -21.57
C ASN A 681 1.58 3.16 -21.36
N PHE A 682 1.95 2.69 -20.17
CA PHE A 682 3.28 2.16 -19.88
C PHE A 682 3.56 0.85 -20.61
N GLY A 683 2.53 0.03 -20.81
CA GLY A 683 2.59 -1.16 -21.66
C GLY A 683 2.96 -0.82 -23.10
N ILE A 684 2.40 0.25 -23.67
CA ILE A 684 2.74 0.72 -25.03
C ILE A 684 4.19 1.20 -25.08
N LEU A 685 4.61 1.98 -24.06
CA LEU A 685 6.00 2.42 -23.93
C LEU A 685 6.98 1.24 -23.83
N SER A 686 6.57 0.15 -23.19
CA SER A 686 7.37 -1.07 -23.03
C SER A 686 7.60 -1.84 -24.35
N TYR A 687 6.97 -1.44 -25.47
CA TYR A 687 7.37 -1.91 -26.79
C TYR A 687 8.64 -1.25 -27.32
N ALA A 688 9.13 -0.18 -26.68
CA ALA A 688 10.41 0.41 -27.01
C ALA A 688 11.58 -0.60 -26.98
N PRO A 689 11.80 -1.37 -25.90
CA PRO A 689 12.81 -2.43 -25.90
C PRO A 689 12.48 -3.59 -26.86
N LEU A 690 11.19 -3.93 -27.05
CA LEU A 690 10.76 -4.96 -28.02
C LEU A 690 11.26 -4.66 -29.44
N ILE A 691 11.24 -3.38 -29.83
CA ILE A 691 11.67 -2.90 -31.14
C ILE A 691 13.18 -2.61 -31.15
N GLY A 692 13.68 -1.93 -30.12
CA GLY A 692 15.06 -1.46 -30.05
C GLY A 692 16.07 -2.59 -29.96
N THR A 693 15.84 -3.59 -29.11
CA THR A 693 16.81 -4.66 -28.85
C THR A 693 17.15 -5.44 -30.13
N PRO A 694 16.17 -5.90 -30.95
CA PRO A 694 16.47 -6.52 -32.25
C PRO A 694 17.18 -5.59 -33.23
N ILE A 695 16.73 -4.33 -33.36
CA ILE A 695 17.34 -3.35 -34.29
C ILE A 695 18.83 -3.17 -33.98
N PHE A 696 19.17 -2.91 -32.71
CA PHE A 696 20.55 -2.70 -32.30
C PHE A 696 21.37 -3.99 -32.26
N THR A 697 20.77 -5.14 -31.98
CA THR A 697 21.46 -6.44 -32.07
C THR A 697 21.85 -6.77 -33.51
N VAL A 698 20.93 -6.64 -34.47
CA VAL A 698 21.23 -6.87 -35.89
C VAL A 698 22.23 -5.82 -36.41
N SER A 699 22.06 -4.55 -36.04
CA SER A 699 22.96 -3.48 -36.45
C SER A 699 24.37 -3.65 -35.87
N SER A 700 24.50 -4.07 -34.61
CA SER A 700 25.81 -4.31 -33.98
C SER A 700 26.51 -5.53 -34.55
N VAL A 701 25.79 -6.59 -34.90
CA VAL A 701 26.35 -7.71 -35.68
C VAL A 701 26.81 -7.24 -37.06
N MET A 702 26.03 -6.40 -37.74
CA MET A 702 26.38 -5.86 -39.06
C MET A 702 27.58 -4.90 -39.00
N VAL A 703 27.67 -4.08 -37.94
CA VAL A 703 28.80 -3.19 -37.67
C VAL A 703 30.02 -3.97 -37.21
N ALA A 704 29.89 -5.04 -36.43
CA ALA A 704 30.98 -5.93 -36.05
C ALA A 704 31.53 -6.69 -37.27
N LEU A 705 30.66 -7.16 -38.18
CA LEU A 705 31.07 -7.74 -39.46
C LEU A 705 31.79 -6.72 -40.36
N LEU A 706 31.31 -5.47 -40.39
CA LEU A 706 31.99 -4.36 -41.08
C LEU A 706 33.32 -3.99 -40.40
N TRP A 707 33.40 -3.97 -39.08
CA TRP A 707 34.62 -3.70 -38.31
C TRP A 707 35.65 -4.81 -38.46
N CYS A 708 35.24 -6.09 -38.42
CA CYS A 708 36.08 -7.22 -38.76
C CYS A 708 36.57 -7.11 -40.22
N SER A 709 35.75 -6.63 -41.16
CA SER A 709 36.21 -6.40 -42.54
C SER A 709 37.21 -5.24 -42.66
N VAL A 710 37.09 -4.19 -41.83
CA VAL A 710 37.99 -3.03 -41.78
C VAL A 710 39.29 -3.37 -41.05
N LEU A 711 39.22 -4.14 -39.96
CA LEU A 711 40.37 -4.67 -39.25
C LEU A 711 41.10 -5.72 -40.09
N TRP A 712 40.38 -6.60 -40.81
CA TRP A 712 40.96 -7.51 -41.79
C TRP A 712 41.68 -6.74 -42.91
N ARG A 713 41.11 -5.65 -43.44
CA ARG A 713 41.80 -4.76 -44.40
C ARG A 713 43.01 -4.03 -43.80
N ARG A 714 42.98 -3.70 -42.51
CA ARG A 714 44.13 -3.09 -41.79
C ARG A 714 45.22 -4.11 -41.46
N TRP A 715 44.87 -5.38 -41.30
CA TRP A 715 45.81 -6.47 -40.99
C TRP A 715 46.38 -7.10 -42.27
N SER A 716 45.57 -7.27 -43.33
CA SER A 716 45.99 -7.76 -44.65
C SER A 716 46.73 -6.71 -45.49
N GLY A 717 46.79 -5.45 -45.03
CA GLY A 717 47.65 -4.41 -45.60
C GLY A 717 49.02 -4.30 -44.91
N ARG A 718 49.33 -5.22 -43.99
CA ARG A 718 50.63 -5.34 -43.29
C ARG A 718 51.22 -6.77 -43.34
N LEU A 719 50.74 -7.59 -44.27
CA LEU A 719 51.43 -8.77 -44.81
C LEU A 719 51.69 -8.48 -46.29
#